data_AF-A0A250J3Q1-F1
#
_entry.id   AF-A0A250J3Q1-F1
#
_cell.length_a   1.000
_cell.length_b   1.000
_cell.length_c   1.000
_cell.angle_alpha   90.00
_cell.angle_beta   90.00
_cell.angle_gamma   90.00
#
_symmetry.space_group_name_H-M   'P 1'
#
loop_
_entity.id
_entity.type
_entity.pdbx_description
1 polymer ?
#
loop_
_entity_poly.entity_id
_entity_poly.type
_entity_poly.pdbx_seq_one_letter_code
_entity_poly.pdbx_strand_id
1 'polypeptide(L)'
;MNTPIIKKWLAAVLCLLCAQPALAARDIYLLGNGHNGPLDVTTGQLVVNSYAKVAANVAQGATELSVDTNTGFSPGDLVLVHQSTGLTPEPAPGNIADINLGNSSVGRWELARLSTAAMESGKLKLDAPLIHAYTATGAQAVKVPEYTDVTVRGGAELTADPWNGSKGGILAFLANGAVTIESAASINATALGFRGGQYIKDTTTTRRACSSDTEAAPGGAQRAEGVAPGLYSPTSTGRGNGANGGGGGVCYLAGGAGGGSSGRGGDGGKTHSSSDGARSVGGKGGSRFILDPLNRMIFGGGGGAGHGIIDSTAQGGRGGGIIFIRAKSLDGGDGTILANGASGPTTTGNSGAFGGGAGGTVYLRFAQLANCNVLSQGGRGGDTSLSTAFIGPGGGGGGGRLLMQSQTGTCDIFADGAVAGQTPTQRPGDTVNYGATPGSTGEVAQIVNDGFPETMPTPVVVTPANGSSTNNQRPTFTGTLDPSFPTGAQIILTVTTGTTTLTINLPAAANWSYTPTSDLAVGSYTVSAVLTKQEVYSPQSNTNTFTIDITAPAAPVVTTPANGSRTNDTTPTYSGTAEPGSTVTVIVDGTPLPQTVTADASGNWSITPTTPLGQGSHTVTATARDAAGNVSTSSNTNTFTVDTTPPAVSVTTPAEGTTINDATPTYSGTAEPGSTVTVSVDGTPLPQTVTADANGNWSLTPTTPLGDGPHTVTATATDTAGNSATDSNTFTVDTTPPAAPVVTTPANGSRTNDTTPTYSGTAEPGSTVTVSVDGTPLPQTVTADASGNWSLTPTTPLGDGPHNVTATATDTAGNVSTSSNTNTFTVDTTPPAVSVTTPVEGTTINDNTPTYSGTAEPGSTVTVSVDGTSVGTVTADANGDWSITPTTGLSNGSHTVTATATDTAGNSATDSNTFTVDVVIPASPVVTGPPNGTVTNDNTPVITGTAPPNTTVTVIVDGNPIGTTTSDAEGNWTYTPSTPLPDGPHDINATTTDDKGNTSPPSNTVHVTIDTEVPDTTIISGPSSGTTPDRSATFEFDSGEPGVTYECRLDGGEWTPCTSPVTYDNLPDGEHTFEVRARDSAGNVDSTPATHTWTVHVGDIDFRGDGLGCSASGGDSSLVLMALGSVLALARRRRQR
;
A
#
# COMPACT_ATOMS: atom_id res chain seq x y z
N MET A 1 10.91 -19.36 4.29
CA MET A 1 10.97 -20.83 4.10
C MET A 1 10.76 -21.49 5.45
N ASN A 2 10.06 -22.64 5.53
CA ASN A 2 9.65 -23.24 6.81
C ASN A 2 10.44 -24.53 7.13
N THR A 3 10.96 -24.66 8.35
CA THR A 3 11.52 -25.92 8.88
C THR A 3 11.37 -26.02 10.42
N PRO A 4 10.36 -26.74 10.94
CA PRO A 4 10.14 -26.91 12.37
C PRO A 4 10.68 -28.27 12.89
N ILE A 5 12.00 -28.37 13.12
CA ILE A 5 12.63 -29.62 13.62
C ILE A 5 13.16 -29.49 15.07
N ILE A 6 13.46 -28.28 15.55
CA ILE A 6 14.06 -28.05 16.89
C ILE A 6 13.00 -27.67 17.94
N LYS A 7 11.95 -28.49 18.10
CA LYS A 7 10.93 -28.36 19.16
C LYS A 7 10.64 -29.68 19.92
N LYS A 8 11.66 -30.53 20.11
CA LYS A 8 11.57 -31.78 20.89
C LYS A 8 12.64 -31.99 21.98
N TRP A 9 13.57 -31.05 22.18
CA TRP A 9 14.75 -31.28 23.03
C TRP A 9 14.92 -30.35 24.26
N LEU A 10 14.10 -29.30 24.43
CA LEU A 10 14.25 -28.35 25.55
C LEU A 10 13.17 -28.46 26.65
N ALA A 11 12.06 -29.17 26.39
CA ALA A 11 10.98 -29.36 27.37
C ALA A 11 11.23 -30.52 28.37
N ALA A 12 12.35 -31.25 28.24
CA ALA A 12 12.62 -32.49 28.98
C ALA A 12 13.67 -32.35 30.11
N VAL A 13 14.29 -31.18 30.28
CA VAL A 13 15.40 -30.96 31.23
C VAL A 13 14.93 -30.30 32.54
N LEU A 14 13.81 -29.56 32.52
CA LEU A 14 13.31 -28.79 33.68
C LEU A 14 12.52 -29.63 34.71
N CYS A 15 12.85 -30.91 34.88
CA CYS A 15 12.19 -31.79 35.85
C CYS A 15 13.11 -32.86 36.48
N LEU A 16 14.44 -32.61 36.52
CA LEU A 16 15.40 -33.46 37.23
C LEU A 16 16.25 -32.72 38.27
N LEU A 17 15.71 -31.64 38.85
CA LEU A 17 16.09 -31.27 40.21
C LEU A 17 15.60 -32.38 41.13
N CYS A 18 16.52 -33.20 41.63
CA CYS A 18 16.22 -34.07 42.78
C CYS A 18 15.82 -33.17 43.95
N ALA A 19 14.52 -33.08 44.21
CA ALA A 19 14.00 -32.52 45.44
C ALA A 19 14.55 -33.36 46.60
N GLN A 20 15.63 -32.87 47.21
CA GLN A 20 16.12 -33.36 48.49
C GLN A 20 14.91 -33.34 49.44
N PRO A 21 14.42 -34.48 49.93
CA PRO A 21 13.24 -34.51 50.77
C PRO A 21 13.53 -33.64 52.00
N ALA A 22 12.66 -32.67 52.26
CA ALA A 22 12.83 -31.74 53.38
C ALA A 22 13.06 -32.54 54.67
N LEU A 23 14.19 -32.28 55.33
CA LEU A 23 14.59 -33.04 56.51
C LEU A 23 13.56 -32.81 57.62
N ALA A 24 12.75 -33.84 57.87
CA ALA A 24 11.66 -33.74 58.82
C ALA A 24 12.17 -33.45 60.23
N ALA A 25 11.33 -32.79 61.01
CA ALA A 25 11.77 -32.00 62.14
C ALA A 25 12.12 -32.84 63.38
N ARG A 26 13.13 -32.35 64.11
CA ARG A 26 13.46 -32.75 65.48
C ARG A 26 12.23 -32.55 66.38
N ASP A 27 12.00 -33.44 67.35
CA ASP A 27 11.02 -33.35 68.46
C ASP A 27 9.92 -32.26 68.35
N ILE A 28 8.92 -32.52 67.49
CA ILE A 28 7.74 -31.66 67.26
C ILE A 28 6.47 -32.14 67.99
N TYR A 29 6.56 -33.22 68.76
CA TYR A 29 5.37 -33.94 69.24
C TYR A 29 4.79 -33.39 70.56
N LEU A 30 5.51 -32.46 71.21
CA LEU A 30 5.06 -31.68 72.36
C LEU A 30 4.45 -32.56 73.48
N LEU A 31 3.16 -32.36 73.77
CA LEU A 31 2.36 -33.08 74.76
C LEU A 31 1.53 -34.23 74.16
N GLY A 32 1.70 -34.53 72.87
CA GLY A 32 0.97 -35.55 72.14
C GLY A 32 -0.40 -35.09 71.66
N ASN A 33 -1.00 -35.90 70.78
CA ASN A 33 -2.30 -35.61 70.17
C ASN A 33 -3.53 -36.09 70.99
N GLY A 34 -3.33 -36.86 72.07
CA GLY A 34 -4.40 -37.42 72.89
C GLY A 34 -5.18 -38.58 72.24
N HIS A 35 -4.67 -39.17 71.15
CA HIS A 35 -5.37 -40.19 70.37
C HIS A 35 -5.71 -41.46 71.15
N ASN A 36 -4.98 -41.80 72.21
CA ASN A 36 -5.28 -42.95 73.06
C ASN A 36 -6.39 -42.71 74.10
N GLY A 37 -6.97 -41.50 74.16
CA GLY A 37 -8.02 -41.14 75.12
C GLY A 37 -7.51 -40.99 76.56
N PRO A 38 -8.39 -40.96 77.57
CA PRO A 38 -7.97 -40.94 78.96
C PRO A 38 -7.56 -42.34 79.46
N LEU A 39 -6.55 -42.40 80.32
CA LEU A 39 -6.13 -43.60 81.04
C LEU A 39 -6.57 -43.52 82.52
N ASP A 40 -7.26 -44.55 83.01
CA ASP A 40 -7.66 -44.68 84.42
C ASP A 40 -7.11 -46.01 84.98
N VAL A 41 -6.06 -45.93 85.81
CA VAL A 41 -5.35 -47.10 86.35
C VAL A 41 -5.95 -47.44 87.72
N THR A 42 -6.80 -48.47 87.73
CA THR A 42 -7.64 -48.87 88.88
C THR A 42 -7.27 -50.24 89.49
N THR A 43 -6.21 -50.88 88.98
CA THR A 43 -5.78 -52.22 89.37
C THR A 43 -4.30 -52.24 89.77
N GLY A 44 -3.88 -53.28 90.51
CA GLY A 44 -2.62 -53.26 91.26
C GLY A 44 -1.35 -52.93 90.47
N GLN A 45 -1.22 -53.41 89.22
CA GLN A 45 -0.04 -53.12 88.39
C GLN A 45 -0.39 -53.20 86.88
N LEU A 46 -0.02 -52.18 86.10
CA LEU A 46 -0.32 -52.06 84.66
C LEU A 46 0.91 -51.63 83.85
N VAL A 47 1.16 -52.27 82.71
CA VAL A 47 2.15 -51.85 81.70
C VAL A 47 1.43 -51.28 80.47
N VAL A 48 1.87 -50.11 79.97
CA VAL A 48 1.27 -49.42 78.82
C VAL A 48 2.16 -49.32 77.58
N ASN A 49 3.45 -49.59 77.71
CA ASN A 49 4.41 -49.54 76.62
C ASN A 49 4.51 -50.87 75.88
N SER A 50 4.91 -50.81 74.60
CA SER A 50 5.31 -51.98 73.80
C SER A 50 6.73 -51.78 73.30
N TYR A 51 7.52 -52.85 73.27
CA TYR A 51 8.97 -52.77 73.07
C TYR A 51 9.45 -53.66 71.92
N ALA A 52 10.23 -53.07 71.02
CA ALA A 52 10.88 -53.74 69.90
C ALA A 52 12.39 -53.46 69.92
N LYS A 53 13.22 -54.49 69.79
CA LYS A 53 14.68 -54.35 69.67
C LYS A 53 15.00 -53.95 68.23
N VAL A 54 15.85 -52.95 68.03
CA VAL A 54 16.35 -52.59 66.70
C VAL A 54 17.30 -53.68 66.20
N ALA A 55 17.02 -54.24 65.03
CA ALA A 55 17.68 -55.43 64.50
C ALA A 55 18.85 -55.12 63.54
N ALA A 56 18.88 -53.93 62.94
CA ALA A 56 19.93 -53.47 62.02
C ALA A 56 20.41 -52.06 62.38
N ASN A 57 21.63 -51.69 61.96
CA ASN A 57 22.11 -50.32 62.17
C ASN A 57 21.29 -49.33 61.34
N VAL A 58 20.96 -48.20 61.92
CA VAL A 58 20.07 -47.18 61.38
C VAL A 58 20.89 -45.95 61.02
N ALA A 59 20.84 -45.53 59.76
CA ALA A 59 21.50 -44.31 59.31
C ALA A 59 20.70 -43.07 59.71
N GLN A 60 21.40 -41.94 59.88
CA GLN A 60 20.74 -40.62 59.84
C GLN A 60 20.04 -40.46 58.48
N GLY A 61 18.80 -39.96 58.49
CA GLY A 61 17.94 -39.89 57.31
C GLY A 61 17.06 -41.12 57.07
N ALA A 62 17.15 -42.18 57.89
CA ALA A 62 16.34 -43.39 57.71
C ALA A 62 14.86 -43.17 58.07
N THR A 63 13.96 -43.60 57.18
CA THR A 63 12.49 -43.60 57.35
C THR A 63 11.92 -44.97 57.73
N GLU A 64 12.77 -45.96 58.01
CA GLU A 64 12.35 -47.32 58.40
C GLU A 64 13.30 -47.89 59.44
N LEU A 65 12.74 -48.55 60.46
CA LEU A 65 13.44 -49.29 61.50
C LEU A 65 13.23 -50.79 61.30
N SER A 66 14.30 -51.55 61.07
CA SER A 66 14.25 -53.02 61.18
C SER A 66 14.26 -53.42 62.66
N VAL A 67 13.36 -54.32 63.05
CA VAL A 67 13.10 -54.69 64.46
C VAL A 67 12.87 -56.18 64.68
N ASP A 68 13.06 -56.67 65.91
CA ASP A 68 12.84 -58.08 66.29
C ASP A 68 11.36 -58.51 66.22
N THR A 69 10.43 -57.60 66.47
CA THR A 69 9.00 -57.75 66.24
C THR A 69 8.32 -56.38 66.11
N ASN A 70 7.20 -56.33 65.39
CA ASN A 70 6.31 -55.17 65.33
C ASN A 70 5.00 -55.38 66.13
N THR A 71 4.88 -56.46 66.92
CA THR A 71 3.72 -56.71 67.79
C THR A 71 3.55 -55.59 68.83
N GLY A 72 2.33 -55.07 68.96
CA GLY A 72 1.98 -53.94 69.85
C GLY A 72 2.01 -52.55 69.19
N PHE A 73 2.59 -52.46 67.98
CA PHE A 73 2.71 -51.23 67.20
C PHE A 73 1.69 -51.19 66.05
N SER A 74 1.09 -50.02 65.86
CA SER A 74 0.06 -49.71 64.86
C SER A 74 0.47 -48.51 63.99
N PRO A 75 -0.02 -48.42 62.74
CA PRO A 75 0.08 -47.19 61.94
C PRO A 75 -0.43 -45.97 62.72
N GLY A 76 0.32 -44.87 62.69
CA GLY A 76 0.00 -43.63 63.42
C GLY A 76 0.51 -43.56 64.87
N ASP A 77 0.96 -44.66 65.49
CA ASP A 77 1.53 -44.63 66.85
C ASP A 77 2.76 -43.70 66.95
N LEU A 78 2.97 -43.07 68.10
CA LEU A 78 4.23 -42.40 68.43
C LEU A 78 5.23 -43.41 69.01
N VAL A 79 6.50 -43.32 68.60
CA VAL A 79 7.58 -44.21 69.03
C VAL A 79 8.81 -43.41 69.46
N LEU A 80 9.38 -43.78 70.61
CA LEU A 80 10.67 -43.29 71.09
C LEU A 80 11.74 -44.31 70.73
N VAL A 81 12.71 -43.90 69.92
CA VAL A 81 13.89 -44.71 69.57
C VAL A 81 14.97 -44.36 70.58
N HIS A 82 15.46 -45.32 71.37
CA HIS A 82 16.46 -45.09 72.43
C HIS A 82 17.67 -46.00 72.27
N GLN A 83 18.88 -45.43 72.34
CA GLN A 83 20.14 -46.15 72.38
C GLN A 83 20.59 -46.38 73.83
N SER A 84 20.28 -47.54 74.41
CA SER A 84 20.54 -47.80 75.84
C SER A 84 22.00 -48.09 76.19
N THR A 85 22.76 -48.64 75.24
CA THR A 85 24.15 -49.08 75.39
C THR A 85 24.98 -48.73 74.17
N GLY A 86 26.30 -48.83 74.29
CA GLY A 86 27.25 -48.52 73.22
C GLY A 86 28.68 -48.54 73.73
N LEU A 87 29.64 -48.35 72.83
CA LEU A 87 31.06 -48.32 73.17
C LEU A 87 31.41 -47.00 73.86
N THR A 88 32.13 -47.10 74.97
CA THR A 88 32.83 -45.97 75.61
C THR A 88 34.33 -46.26 75.54
N PRO A 89 35.21 -45.22 75.60
CA PRO A 89 36.62 -45.46 75.87
C PRO A 89 36.78 -46.26 77.15
N GLU A 90 37.74 -47.19 77.19
CA GLU A 90 38.03 -47.98 78.39
C GLU A 90 38.71 -47.08 79.44
N PRO A 91 38.14 -46.90 80.64
CA PRO A 91 38.79 -46.15 81.70
C PRO A 91 39.97 -46.97 82.23
N ALA A 92 41.19 -46.44 82.10
CA ALA A 92 42.42 -47.12 82.53
C ALA A 92 42.29 -47.76 83.93
N PRO A 93 42.84 -48.96 84.18
CA PRO A 93 42.59 -49.74 85.39
C PRO A 93 42.72 -48.94 86.69
N GLY A 94 41.62 -48.86 87.44
CA GLY A 94 41.56 -48.13 88.71
C GLY A 94 41.32 -46.62 88.60
N ASN A 95 41.20 -46.04 87.40
CA ASN A 95 40.67 -44.68 87.22
C ASN A 95 39.21 -44.60 87.74
N ILE A 96 38.84 -43.47 88.32
CA ILE A 96 37.52 -43.17 88.88
C ILE A 96 36.94 -41.84 88.36
N ALA A 97 37.55 -41.26 87.33
CA ALA A 97 37.06 -40.02 86.71
C ALA A 97 35.69 -40.20 86.06
N ASP A 98 34.94 -39.10 85.97
CA ASP A 98 33.61 -39.08 85.35
C ASP A 98 33.74 -39.21 83.82
N ILE A 99 32.82 -39.95 83.20
CA ILE A 99 32.89 -40.33 81.79
C ILE A 99 31.98 -39.41 80.96
N ASN A 100 32.57 -38.58 80.11
CA ASN A 100 31.82 -37.69 79.21
C ASN A 100 31.29 -38.47 77.99
N LEU A 101 29.96 -38.48 77.84
CA LEU A 101 29.23 -39.11 76.74
C LEU A 101 28.41 -38.11 75.90
N GLY A 102 28.60 -36.80 76.03
CA GLY A 102 27.82 -35.79 75.28
C GLY A 102 27.81 -36.04 73.77
N ASN A 103 28.98 -36.39 73.21
CA ASN A 103 29.16 -36.71 71.79
C ASN A 103 28.83 -38.17 71.42
N SER A 104 28.45 -39.02 72.37
CA SER A 104 28.13 -40.43 72.14
C SER A 104 26.73 -40.64 71.55
N SER A 105 26.48 -41.83 71.00
CA SER A 105 25.13 -42.32 70.73
C SER A 105 24.43 -42.79 72.02
N VAL A 106 25.19 -43.16 73.06
CA VAL A 106 24.63 -43.72 74.31
C VAL A 106 23.70 -42.73 75.02
N GLY A 107 22.52 -43.23 75.38
CA GLY A 107 21.44 -42.48 76.02
C GLY A 107 20.63 -41.57 75.10
N ARG A 108 21.02 -41.47 73.82
CA ARG A 108 20.29 -40.69 72.82
C ARG A 108 18.91 -41.26 72.59
N TRP A 109 17.95 -40.36 72.42
CA TRP A 109 16.60 -40.68 72.01
C TRP A 109 16.06 -39.63 71.03
N GLU A 110 15.10 -40.03 70.22
CA GLU A 110 14.18 -39.15 69.50
C GLU A 110 12.80 -39.78 69.38
N LEU A 111 11.80 -38.93 69.17
CA LEU A 111 10.42 -39.34 68.89
C LEU A 111 10.18 -39.33 67.38
N ALA A 112 9.50 -40.36 66.87
CA ALA A 112 9.04 -40.45 65.48
C ALA A 112 7.66 -41.09 65.43
N ARG A 113 6.78 -40.60 64.53
CA ARG A 113 5.46 -41.20 64.31
C ARG A 113 5.53 -42.30 63.26
N LEU A 114 4.88 -43.44 63.55
CA LEU A 114 4.75 -44.54 62.62
C LEU A 114 3.80 -44.17 61.49
N SER A 115 4.20 -44.50 60.26
CA SER A 115 3.45 -44.10 59.08
C SER A 115 2.08 -44.76 59.01
N THR A 116 1.12 -44.05 58.42
CA THR A 116 -0.22 -44.58 58.09
C THR A 116 -0.21 -45.69 57.03
N ALA A 117 0.94 -45.90 56.36
CA ALA A 117 1.15 -46.99 55.42
C ALA A 117 1.14 -48.38 56.08
N ALA A 118 0.89 -49.43 55.28
CA ALA A 118 0.90 -50.81 55.77
C ALA A 118 2.29 -51.24 56.30
N MET A 119 2.26 -51.80 57.51
CA MET A 119 3.44 -52.25 58.25
C MET A 119 3.91 -53.62 57.75
N GLU A 120 5.20 -53.73 57.45
CA GLU A 120 5.85 -55.00 57.07
C GLU A 120 6.31 -55.75 58.33
N SER A 121 6.34 -57.09 58.26
CA SER A 121 6.83 -57.92 59.38
C SER A 121 8.30 -57.62 59.69
N GLY A 122 8.63 -57.44 60.97
CA GLY A 122 9.98 -57.06 61.41
C GLY A 122 10.40 -55.63 61.06
N LYS A 123 9.46 -54.74 60.71
CA LYS A 123 9.72 -53.34 60.35
C LYS A 123 8.75 -52.37 61.00
N LEU A 124 9.23 -51.18 61.35
CA LEU A 124 8.43 -50.00 61.67
C LEU A 124 8.75 -48.90 60.65
N LYS A 125 7.75 -48.43 59.90
CA LYS A 125 7.91 -47.33 58.92
C LYS A 125 7.57 -45.99 59.58
N LEU A 126 8.29 -44.93 59.25
CA LEU A 126 8.18 -43.61 59.88
C LEU A 126 7.67 -42.58 58.87
N ASP A 127 6.81 -41.66 59.29
CA ASP A 127 6.39 -40.51 58.47
C ASP A 127 7.50 -39.44 58.31
N ALA A 128 8.58 -39.56 59.10
CA ALA A 128 9.69 -38.63 59.17
C ALA A 128 11.04 -39.38 59.18
N PRO A 129 12.06 -38.96 58.39
CA PRO A 129 13.42 -39.46 58.56
C PRO A 129 14.00 -39.16 59.95
N LEU A 130 14.71 -40.12 60.51
CA LEU A 130 15.43 -39.98 61.78
C LEU A 130 16.58 -38.98 61.66
N ILE A 131 16.73 -38.12 62.66
CA ILE A 131 17.72 -37.05 62.72
C ILE A 131 19.10 -37.56 63.18
N HIS A 132 19.17 -38.77 63.73
CA HIS A 132 20.41 -39.41 64.20
C HIS A 132 20.56 -40.86 63.73
N ALA A 133 21.79 -41.36 63.81
CA ALA A 133 22.11 -42.77 63.61
C ALA A 133 22.01 -43.58 64.91
N TYR A 134 21.52 -44.83 64.81
CA TYR A 134 21.36 -45.79 65.91
C TYR A 134 22.03 -47.13 65.56
N THR A 135 22.41 -47.92 66.58
CA THR A 135 23.07 -49.22 66.38
C THR A 135 22.24 -50.37 66.94
N ALA A 136 22.16 -51.47 66.19
CA ALA A 136 21.41 -52.68 66.59
C ALA A 136 21.89 -53.26 67.93
N THR A 137 23.17 -53.05 68.25
CA THR A 137 23.76 -53.31 69.57
C THR A 137 23.35 -52.23 70.57
N GLY A 138 22.10 -52.24 71.01
CA GLY A 138 21.62 -51.44 72.14
C GLY A 138 20.46 -50.48 71.85
N ALA A 139 20.01 -50.34 70.60
CA ALA A 139 18.82 -49.56 70.30
C ALA A 139 17.52 -50.35 70.50
N GLN A 140 16.50 -49.71 71.06
CA GLN A 140 15.12 -50.19 71.09
C GLN A 140 14.14 -49.10 70.62
N ALA A 141 13.05 -49.53 69.99
CA ALA A 141 11.87 -48.74 69.74
C ALA A 141 10.84 -49.02 70.85
N VAL A 142 10.37 -47.96 71.50
CA VAL A 142 9.34 -48.02 72.55
C VAL A 142 8.11 -47.29 72.04
N LYS A 143 6.95 -47.98 71.96
CA LYS A 143 5.67 -47.31 71.70
C LYS A 143 5.36 -46.37 72.84
N VAL A 144 5.01 -45.12 72.53
CA VAL A 144 4.70 -44.07 73.50
C VAL A 144 3.25 -43.66 73.32
N PRO A 145 2.33 -44.06 74.21
CA PRO A 145 0.95 -43.63 74.16
C PRO A 145 0.81 -42.11 74.31
N GLU A 146 -0.17 -41.54 73.62
CA GLU A 146 -0.58 -40.14 73.66
C GLU A 146 -1.99 -40.06 74.25
N TYR A 147 -2.09 -39.88 75.57
CA TYR A 147 -3.36 -39.81 76.29
C TYR A 147 -3.94 -38.39 76.31
N THR A 148 -5.22 -38.24 76.65
CA THR A 148 -5.74 -36.93 77.07
C THR A 148 -5.29 -36.69 78.50
N ASP A 149 -5.72 -37.55 79.43
CA ASP A 149 -5.46 -37.44 80.86
C ASP A 149 -5.05 -38.81 81.40
N VAL A 150 -4.25 -38.84 82.46
CA VAL A 150 -3.78 -40.08 83.10
C VAL A 150 -4.04 -40.03 84.59
N THR A 151 -4.97 -40.82 85.09
CA THR A 151 -5.24 -40.98 86.53
C THR A 151 -4.69 -42.31 87.02
N VAL A 152 -3.87 -42.30 88.06
CA VAL A 152 -3.42 -43.51 88.77
C VAL A 152 -4.05 -43.51 90.17
N ARG A 153 -4.94 -44.48 90.44
CA ARG A 153 -5.76 -44.47 91.65
C ARG A 153 -5.08 -45.06 92.87
N GLY A 154 -5.56 -44.71 94.07
CA GLY A 154 -4.95 -45.12 95.33
C GLY A 154 -4.73 -46.63 95.43
N GLY A 155 -3.47 -47.06 95.59
CA GLY A 155 -3.08 -48.48 95.62
C GLY A 155 -2.85 -49.14 94.24
N ALA A 156 -2.92 -48.39 93.13
CA ALA A 156 -2.55 -48.84 91.80
C ALA A 156 -1.12 -48.42 91.40
N GLU A 157 -0.49 -49.22 90.55
CA GLU A 157 0.85 -48.95 90.00
C GLU A 157 0.85 -48.92 88.46
N LEU A 158 1.37 -47.85 87.87
CA LEU A 158 1.71 -47.78 86.45
C LEU A 158 3.21 -48.06 86.26
N THR A 159 3.55 -49.17 85.59
CA THR A 159 4.89 -49.77 85.61
C THR A 159 5.46 -50.02 84.20
N ALA A 160 6.79 -50.14 84.09
CA ALA A 160 7.43 -50.59 82.84
C ALA A 160 7.60 -52.12 82.80
N ASP A 161 7.93 -52.70 81.64
CA ASP A 161 8.54 -54.03 81.64
C ASP A 161 9.96 -53.95 82.26
N PRO A 162 10.44 -54.98 82.98
CA PRO A 162 11.84 -55.04 83.38
C PRO A 162 12.78 -55.12 82.17
N TRP A 163 13.89 -54.38 82.17
CA TRP A 163 14.92 -54.53 81.16
C TRP A 163 15.48 -55.96 81.15
N ASN A 164 15.48 -56.59 79.97
CA ASN A 164 15.78 -58.02 79.79
C ASN A 164 17.15 -58.32 79.14
N GLY A 165 17.98 -57.30 78.93
CA GLY A 165 19.25 -57.43 78.21
C GLY A 165 19.16 -57.04 76.72
N SER A 166 17.99 -56.67 76.22
CA SER A 166 17.83 -56.11 74.86
C SER A 166 16.66 -55.13 74.70
N LYS A 167 15.60 -55.24 75.52
CA LYS A 167 14.48 -54.30 75.54
C LYS A 167 13.77 -54.25 76.90
N GLY A 168 12.85 -53.30 77.05
CA GLY A 168 12.14 -53.01 78.30
C GLY A 168 12.75 -51.81 79.07
N GLY A 169 12.43 -51.72 80.36
CA GLY A 169 12.98 -50.78 81.34
C GLY A 169 12.48 -49.35 81.25
N ILE A 170 11.79 -48.96 80.17
CA ILE A 170 11.31 -47.58 79.94
C ILE A 170 9.79 -47.54 80.09
N LEU A 171 9.29 -46.76 81.05
CA LEU A 171 7.92 -46.24 81.00
C LEU A 171 7.94 -44.92 80.23
N ALA A 172 7.14 -44.79 79.18
CA ALA A 172 7.06 -43.57 78.39
C ALA A 172 5.63 -43.24 77.96
N PHE A 173 5.12 -42.05 78.27
CA PHE A 173 3.85 -41.56 77.71
C PHE A 173 3.82 -40.02 77.59
N LEU A 174 2.93 -39.54 76.74
CA LEU A 174 2.56 -38.13 76.60
C LEU A 174 1.09 -37.96 77.01
N ALA A 175 0.70 -36.82 77.58
CA ALA A 175 -0.69 -36.48 77.89
C ALA A 175 -0.99 -35.00 77.61
N ASN A 176 -1.98 -34.67 76.78
CA ASN A 176 -2.26 -33.26 76.43
C ASN A 176 -3.13 -32.52 77.46
N GLY A 177 -3.65 -33.24 78.45
CA GLY A 177 -4.26 -32.79 79.69
C GLY A 177 -3.43 -33.16 80.92
N ALA A 178 -4.10 -33.56 82.00
CA ALA A 178 -3.47 -33.71 83.32
C ALA A 178 -2.98 -35.14 83.60
N VAL A 179 -1.89 -35.24 84.36
CA VAL A 179 -1.52 -36.49 85.08
C VAL A 179 -1.91 -36.32 86.55
N THR A 180 -2.66 -37.26 87.09
CA THR A 180 -3.09 -37.28 88.50
C THR A 180 -2.62 -38.57 89.15
N ILE A 181 -1.95 -38.46 90.30
CA ILE A 181 -1.51 -39.61 91.10
C ILE A 181 -2.19 -39.49 92.46
N GLU A 182 -3.13 -40.39 92.76
CA GLU A 182 -3.84 -40.39 94.04
C GLU A 182 -2.91 -40.81 95.21
N SER A 183 -3.30 -40.51 96.44
CA SER A 183 -2.53 -40.89 97.64
C SER A 183 -2.36 -42.43 97.70
N ALA A 184 -1.14 -42.88 98.02
CA ALA A 184 -0.70 -44.27 97.94
C ALA A 184 -0.77 -44.94 96.54
N ALA A 185 -0.92 -44.19 95.45
CA ALA A 185 -0.67 -44.65 94.09
C ALA A 185 0.79 -44.40 93.67
N SER A 186 1.28 -45.08 92.61
CA SER A 186 2.61 -44.77 92.07
C SER A 186 2.78 -44.98 90.56
N ILE A 187 3.71 -44.22 89.99
CA ILE A 187 4.28 -44.47 88.67
C ILE A 187 5.70 -45.00 88.88
N ASN A 188 5.95 -46.25 88.51
CA ASN A 188 7.06 -47.03 89.05
C ASN A 188 7.96 -47.65 87.96
N ALA A 189 9.26 -47.38 88.06
CA ALA A 189 10.33 -48.05 87.33
C ALA A 189 11.41 -48.59 88.29
N THR A 190 11.09 -48.74 89.57
CA THR A 190 12.00 -49.28 90.59
C THR A 190 12.48 -50.67 90.22
N ALA A 191 13.80 -50.90 90.27
CA ALA A 191 14.43 -52.19 89.93
C ALA A 191 14.27 -52.69 88.48
N LEU A 192 13.82 -51.83 87.55
CA LEU A 192 13.53 -52.21 86.15
C LEU A 192 14.66 -51.88 85.14
N GLY A 193 15.77 -51.29 85.60
CA GLY A 193 16.96 -51.00 84.80
C GLY A 193 17.89 -52.20 84.62
N PHE A 194 19.16 -51.91 84.34
CA PHE A 194 20.18 -52.94 84.14
C PHE A 194 20.33 -53.82 85.39
N ARG A 195 20.44 -55.14 85.19
CA ARG A 195 20.60 -56.11 86.28
C ARG A 195 22.06 -56.31 86.67
N GLY A 196 22.28 -56.57 87.95
CA GLY A 196 23.59 -56.82 88.55
C GLY A 196 24.25 -58.10 88.05
N GLY A 197 25.59 -58.14 88.12
CA GLY A 197 26.36 -59.35 87.81
C GLY A 197 26.09 -60.47 88.82
N GLN A 198 26.23 -61.73 88.39
CA GLN A 198 25.94 -62.94 89.18
C GLN A 198 27.22 -63.69 89.55
N TYR A 199 27.29 -64.26 90.75
CA TYR A 199 28.39 -65.13 91.15
C TYR A 199 28.41 -66.45 90.36
N ILE A 200 29.61 -66.94 89.99
CA ILE A 200 29.86 -68.31 89.52
C ILE A 200 30.74 -69.00 90.56
N LYS A 201 30.43 -70.26 90.87
CA LYS A 201 31.28 -71.13 91.69
C LYS A 201 32.32 -71.82 90.80
N ASP A 202 33.60 -71.62 91.08
CA ASP A 202 34.63 -72.55 90.62
C ASP A 202 34.46 -73.90 91.31
N THR A 203 34.38 -74.96 90.50
CA THR A 203 34.32 -76.37 90.93
C THR A 203 35.57 -77.14 90.49
N THR A 204 36.54 -76.48 89.85
CA THR A 204 37.69 -77.08 89.18
C THR A 204 39.00 -76.93 89.95
N THR A 205 39.14 -75.95 90.86
CA THR A 205 40.33 -75.79 91.70
C THR A 205 40.04 -75.95 93.20
N THR A 206 41.10 -76.20 93.97
CA THR A 206 41.06 -76.24 95.45
C THR A 206 41.41 -74.88 96.09
N ARG A 207 41.67 -73.84 95.28
CA ARG A 207 42.00 -72.50 95.78
C ARG A 207 40.72 -71.77 96.21
N ARG A 208 40.78 -71.14 97.38
CA ARG A 208 39.71 -70.24 97.89
C ARG A 208 40.03 -68.76 97.62
N ALA A 209 40.76 -68.45 96.54
CA ALA A 209 41.17 -67.09 96.19
C ALA A 209 41.69 -67.01 94.75
N CYS A 210 41.44 -65.88 94.09
CA CYS A 210 42.03 -65.52 92.80
C CYS A 210 43.55 -65.40 92.86
N SER A 211 44.15 -65.37 91.68
CA SER A 211 45.55 -65.02 91.42
C SER A 211 45.78 -63.57 90.97
N SER A 212 44.75 -62.89 90.45
CA SER A 212 44.85 -61.50 89.93
C SER A 212 43.50 -60.76 89.94
N ASP A 213 43.52 -59.46 89.65
CA ASP A 213 42.33 -58.61 89.46
C ASP A 213 41.51 -58.96 88.20
N THR A 214 42.04 -59.79 87.32
CA THR A 214 41.46 -60.15 86.02
C THR A 214 41.51 -61.66 85.79
N GLU A 215 40.64 -62.39 86.49
CA GLU A 215 40.49 -63.84 86.33
C GLU A 215 39.38 -64.21 85.32
N ALA A 216 39.37 -65.47 84.88
CA ALA A 216 38.43 -66.02 83.90
C ALA A 216 37.38 -66.92 84.57
N ALA A 217 36.23 -67.12 83.95
CA ALA A 217 35.23 -68.07 84.44
C ALA A 217 35.81 -69.51 84.38
N PRO A 218 35.58 -70.34 85.40
CA PRO A 218 34.63 -70.16 86.51
C PRO A 218 35.21 -69.47 87.77
N GLY A 219 36.45 -68.98 87.74
CA GLY A 219 37.14 -68.35 88.88
C GLY A 219 36.58 -66.98 89.31
N GLY A 220 35.78 -66.32 88.46
CA GLY A 220 35.16 -65.03 88.75
C GLY A 220 33.72 -64.86 88.26
N ALA A 221 33.07 -63.79 88.72
CA ALA A 221 31.64 -63.53 88.51
C ALA A 221 31.25 -63.12 87.08
N GLN A 222 29.99 -63.37 86.71
CA GLN A 222 29.40 -62.86 85.48
C GLN A 222 29.33 -61.34 85.48
N ARG A 223 29.53 -60.77 84.30
CA ARG A 223 29.40 -59.34 84.02
C ARG A 223 27.94 -58.90 84.21
N ALA A 224 27.73 -57.70 84.75
CA ALA A 224 26.42 -57.08 84.78
C ALA A 224 25.98 -56.66 83.37
N GLU A 225 24.69 -56.35 83.24
CA GLU A 225 24.21 -55.55 82.13
C GLU A 225 24.62 -54.08 82.34
N GLY A 226 24.87 -53.34 81.27
CA GLY A 226 25.22 -51.93 81.41
C GLY A 226 25.82 -51.27 80.18
N VAL A 227 26.07 -49.97 80.33
CA VAL A 227 26.93 -49.19 79.43
C VAL A 227 28.40 -49.55 79.68
N ALA A 228 29.20 -49.57 78.61
CA ALA A 228 30.56 -50.09 78.54
C ALA A 228 30.70 -51.63 78.53
N PRO A 229 30.14 -52.32 77.51
CA PRO A 229 30.86 -53.43 76.92
C PRO A 229 32.14 -52.88 76.26
N GLY A 230 33.23 -52.81 77.02
CA GLY A 230 34.57 -52.76 76.43
C GLY A 230 34.79 -53.99 75.54
N LEU A 231 35.87 -54.01 74.73
CA LEU A 231 36.22 -55.15 73.88
C LEU A 231 36.72 -56.33 74.72
N TYR A 232 35.80 -56.96 75.45
CA TYR A 232 36.06 -58.12 76.29
C TYR A 232 36.29 -59.35 75.43
N SER A 233 37.41 -60.03 75.65
CA SER A 233 37.60 -61.35 75.05
C SER A 233 36.49 -62.32 75.53
N PRO A 234 36.09 -63.32 74.73
CA PRO A 234 35.12 -64.33 75.16
C PRO A 234 35.54 -65.15 76.40
N THR A 235 36.78 -64.99 76.88
CA THR A 235 37.39 -65.82 77.94
C THR A 235 37.73 -65.04 79.22
N SER A 236 37.26 -63.79 79.40
CA SER A 236 37.62 -62.95 80.57
C SER A 236 36.42 -62.52 81.42
N THR A 237 36.55 -62.58 82.75
CA THR A 237 35.53 -62.16 83.75
C THR A 237 36.15 -61.38 84.93
N GLY A 238 37.04 -60.42 84.61
CA GLY A 238 37.75 -59.59 85.58
C GLY A 238 37.03 -58.29 85.98
N ARG A 239 37.69 -57.48 86.84
CA ARG A 239 37.22 -56.14 87.23
C ARG A 239 36.97 -55.27 86.00
N GLY A 240 35.71 -55.01 85.69
CA GLY A 240 35.33 -53.92 84.80
C GLY A 240 35.06 -52.65 85.61
N ASN A 241 35.63 -51.52 85.18
CA ASN A 241 35.07 -50.20 85.49
C ASN A 241 33.77 -50.06 84.68
N GLY A 242 32.73 -50.77 85.10
CA GLY A 242 31.42 -50.78 84.46
C GLY A 242 30.76 -49.42 84.62
N ALA A 243 30.89 -48.59 83.58
CA ALA A 243 30.59 -47.17 83.64
C ALA A 243 29.18 -46.91 84.17
N ASN A 244 28.19 -47.67 83.71
CA ASN A 244 26.95 -47.86 84.45
C ASN A 244 26.42 -49.28 84.28
N GLY A 245 26.96 -50.18 85.10
CA GLY A 245 26.63 -51.60 85.18
C GLY A 245 27.54 -52.27 86.23
N GLY A 246 26.96 -53.02 87.18
CA GLY A 246 27.63 -53.41 88.41
C GLY A 246 28.96 -54.16 88.25
N GLY A 247 29.99 -53.66 88.92
CA GLY A 247 31.27 -54.34 89.07
C GLY A 247 31.11 -55.63 89.88
N GLY A 248 31.04 -56.78 89.19
CA GLY A 248 31.02 -58.10 89.81
C GLY A 248 32.28 -58.36 90.64
N GLY A 249 32.11 -58.95 91.83
CA GLY A 249 33.23 -59.39 92.64
C GLY A 249 34.01 -60.49 91.91
N VAL A 250 35.29 -60.27 91.61
CA VAL A 250 36.09 -61.20 90.79
C VAL A 250 36.41 -62.50 91.54
N CYS A 251 36.28 -62.53 92.87
CA CYS A 251 36.91 -63.54 93.72
C CYS A 251 36.01 -64.08 94.84
N TYR A 252 36.36 -65.27 95.33
CA TYR A 252 35.92 -65.75 96.65
C TYR A 252 36.23 -64.69 97.72
N LEU A 253 35.25 -64.42 98.60
CA LEU A 253 35.21 -63.32 99.58
C LEU A 253 35.14 -61.88 99.02
N ALA A 254 34.89 -61.65 97.72
CA ALA A 254 34.65 -60.31 97.18
C ALA A 254 33.20 -59.82 97.37
N GLY A 255 33.03 -58.53 97.69
CA GLY A 255 31.72 -57.86 97.71
C GLY A 255 31.52 -56.95 96.50
N GLY A 256 30.38 -57.06 95.81
CA GLY A 256 30.08 -56.23 94.65
C GLY A 256 30.00 -54.72 94.95
N ALA A 257 30.32 -53.91 93.94
CA ALA A 257 30.13 -52.46 93.95
C ALA A 257 28.83 -52.04 93.27
N GLY A 258 28.32 -50.86 93.59
CA GLY A 258 27.13 -50.29 92.95
C GLY A 258 27.40 -49.72 91.56
N GLY A 259 26.41 -49.77 90.68
CA GLY A 259 26.37 -48.94 89.46
C GLY A 259 26.16 -47.45 89.80
N GLY A 260 26.21 -46.59 88.77
CA GLY A 260 26.05 -45.14 88.93
C GLY A 260 25.57 -44.46 87.65
N SER A 261 24.35 -43.93 87.66
CA SER A 261 23.73 -43.30 86.49
C SER A 261 24.09 -41.82 86.32
N SER A 262 24.25 -41.13 87.46
CA SER A 262 24.63 -39.71 87.53
C SER A 262 25.32 -39.35 88.84
N GLY A 263 25.07 -40.08 89.94
CA GLY A 263 26.04 -40.24 91.02
C GLY A 263 27.05 -41.35 90.69
N ARG A 264 28.26 -41.30 91.28
CA ARG A 264 29.15 -42.46 91.31
C ARG A 264 28.55 -43.55 92.22
N GLY A 265 28.71 -44.81 91.84
CA GLY A 265 28.32 -45.93 92.69
C GLY A 265 29.20 -46.07 93.93
N GLY A 266 28.72 -46.77 94.96
CA GLY A 266 29.51 -47.13 96.13
C GLY A 266 30.47 -48.27 95.85
N ASP A 267 31.68 -48.20 96.40
CA ASP A 267 32.74 -49.19 96.26
C ASP A 267 32.46 -50.45 97.10
N GLY A 268 32.93 -51.60 96.61
CA GLY A 268 32.89 -52.86 97.35
C GLY A 268 34.03 -52.99 98.36
N GLY A 269 33.81 -53.79 99.41
CA GLY A 269 34.71 -53.87 100.56
C GLY A 269 36.14 -54.38 100.31
N LYS A 270 36.99 -54.17 101.32
CA LYS A 270 38.32 -54.77 101.46
C LYS A 270 38.22 -56.15 102.13
N THR A 271 39.15 -57.05 101.79
CA THR A 271 39.42 -58.25 102.58
C THR A 271 40.75 -58.11 103.31
N HIS A 272 40.94 -58.89 104.35
CA HIS A 272 42.24 -59.10 104.98
C HIS A 272 42.59 -60.59 104.90
N SER A 273 43.75 -60.88 104.31
CA SER A 273 44.30 -62.24 104.30
C SER A 273 45.49 -62.30 105.26
N SER A 274 45.66 -63.42 105.96
CA SER A 274 46.75 -63.59 106.94
C SER A 274 48.15 -63.71 106.33
N SER A 275 48.26 -63.71 104.99
CA SER A 275 49.53 -63.77 104.25
C SER A 275 49.84 -62.48 103.47
N ASP A 276 48.83 -61.83 102.89
CA ASP A 276 49.02 -60.76 101.91
C ASP A 276 48.51 -59.39 102.39
N GLY A 277 48.06 -59.31 103.65
CA GLY A 277 47.52 -58.09 104.27
C GLY A 277 46.13 -57.68 103.75
N ALA A 278 45.83 -56.39 103.87
CA ALA A 278 44.55 -55.81 103.46
C ALA A 278 44.56 -55.39 101.99
N ARG A 279 43.67 -55.97 101.17
CA ARG A 279 43.47 -55.62 99.76
C ARG A 279 42.01 -55.29 99.45
N SER A 280 41.78 -54.35 98.55
CA SER A 280 40.45 -54.15 97.96
C SER A 280 40.08 -55.41 97.16
N VAL A 281 38.93 -56.03 97.45
CA VAL A 281 38.46 -57.23 96.72
C VAL A 281 37.19 -56.99 95.92
N GLY A 282 36.38 -56.00 96.30
CA GLY A 282 35.20 -55.64 95.54
C GLY A 282 35.49 -55.01 94.18
N GLY A 283 34.43 -54.72 93.43
CA GLY A 283 34.51 -53.76 92.33
C GLY A 283 34.83 -52.35 92.85
N LYS A 284 35.20 -51.45 91.94
CA LYS A 284 35.01 -50.01 92.16
C LYS A 284 33.58 -49.63 91.81
N GLY A 285 33.05 -48.57 92.42
CA GLY A 285 31.77 -48.00 92.05
C GLY A 285 31.75 -47.53 90.58
N GLY A 286 30.58 -47.61 89.94
CA GLY A 286 30.39 -47.09 88.58
C GLY A 286 30.71 -45.59 88.50
N SER A 287 31.40 -45.16 87.45
CA SER A 287 31.77 -43.76 87.24
C SER A 287 30.56 -42.92 86.83
N ARG A 288 30.39 -41.72 87.39
CA ARG A 288 29.35 -40.78 86.97
C ARG A 288 29.50 -40.50 85.47
N PHE A 289 28.38 -40.46 84.76
CA PHE A 289 28.36 -39.94 83.40
C PHE A 289 28.15 -38.42 83.36
N ILE A 290 28.78 -37.79 82.35
CA ILE A 290 28.52 -36.40 81.95
C ILE A 290 27.84 -36.45 80.57
N LEU A 291 26.55 -36.11 80.53
CA LEU A 291 25.72 -35.90 79.35
C LEU A 291 24.77 -34.72 79.62
N ASP A 292 24.07 -34.24 78.60
CA ASP A 292 22.98 -33.26 78.71
C ASP A 292 21.71 -33.91 79.32
N PRO A 293 21.01 -33.32 80.31
CA PRO A 293 19.76 -33.85 80.84
C PRO A 293 18.55 -33.67 79.89
N LEU A 294 18.59 -32.73 78.95
CA LEU A 294 17.47 -32.42 78.07
C LEU A 294 17.28 -33.44 76.94
N ASN A 295 18.37 -34.04 76.45
CA ASN A 295 18.38 -34.90 75.24
C ASN A 295 19.15 -36.25 75.41
N ARG A 296 19.41 -36.69 76.64
CA ARG A 296 19.97 -38.03 76.94
C ARG A 296 19.36 -38.64 78.21
N MET A 297 18.97 -39.92 78.14
CA MET A 297 18.43 -40.71 79.26
C MET A 297 19.19 -42.04 79.42
N ILE A 298 19.46 -42.47 80.65
CA ILE A 298 20.27 -43.67 80.96
C ILE A 298 19.57 -44.53 82.02
N PHE A 299 19.56 -45.86 81.85
CA PHE A 299 19.05 -46.78 82.88
C PHE A 299 19.90 -46.77 84.14
N GLY A 300 19.31 -47.10 85.29
CA GLY A 300 20.04 -47.50 86.48
C GLY A 300 20.93 -48.72 86.22
N GLY A 301 22.22 -48.64 86.60
CA GLY A 301 23.12 -49.79 86.63
C GLY A 301 22.86 -50.69 87.83
N GLY A 302 22.94 -52.01 87.65
CA GLY A 302 22.87 -52.95 88.77
C GLY A 302 24.07 -52.86 89.73
N GLY A 303 23.97 -53.46 90.90
CA GLY A 303 25.10 -53.71 91.81
C GLY A 303 25.72 -55.09 91.57
N GLY A 304 26.99 -55.29 91.95
CA GLY A 304 27.61 -56.61 91.86
C GLY A 304 27.05 -57.63 92.87
N ALA A 305 27.09 -58.92 92.53
CA ALA A 305 26.82 -60.00 93.49
C ALA A 305 27.73 -59.93 94.73
N GLY A 306 27.22 -60.43 95.85
CA GLY A 306 27.84 -60.32 97.17
C GLY A 306 28.79 -61.45 97.54
N HIS A 307 29.43 -61.28 98.70
CA HIS A 307 30.28 -62.28 99.35
C HIS A 307 29.44 -63.50 99.79
N GLY A 308 29.39 -64.56 98.98
CA GLY A 308 28.74 -65.83 99.33
C GLY A 308 29.74 -66.88 99.86
N ILE A 309 29.43 -67.55 100.97
CA ILE A 309 30.11 -68.79 101.36
C ILE A 309 29.35 -69.96 100.72
N ILE A 310 29.76 -70.29 99.50
CA ILE A 310 29.43 -71.52 98.75
C ILE A 310 27.94 -71.64 98.35
N ASP A 311 27.68 -71.87 97.06
CA ASP A 311 26.37 -72.21 96.45
C ASP A 311 25.27 -71.13 96.37
N SER A 312 25.59 -69.84 96.56
CA SER A 312 24.66 -68.73 96.30
C SER A 312 24.53 -68.41 94.80
N THR A 313 23.32 -68.57 94.24
CA THR A 313 22.99 -68.21 92.83
C THR A 313 22.44 -66.78 92.67
N ALA A 314 22.29 -66.03 93.77
CA ALA A 314 21.67 -64.71 93.76
C ALA A 314 22.45 -63.65 92.95
N GLN A 315 21.69 -62.83 92.22
CA GLN A 315 22.18 -61.66 91.49
C GLN A 315 22.34 -60.46 92.43
N GLY A 316 23.23 -59.52 92.10
CA GLY A 316 23.27 -58.22 92.78
C GLY A 316 22.04 -57.36 92.49
N GLY A 317 21.92 -56.21 93.18
CA GLY A 317 20.78 -55.31 93.05
C GLY A 317 20.54 -54.85 91.60
N ARG A 318 19.28 -54.59 91.24
CA ARG A 318 18.89 -54.05 89.92
C ARG A 318 18.82 -52.53 89.98
N GLY A 319 19.28 -51.84 88.94
CA GLY A 319 19.07 -50.40 88.86
C GLY A 319 17.61 -50.02 88.59
N GLY A 320 17.25 -48.75 88.80
CA GLY A 320 15.96 -48.21 88.36
C GLY A 320 15.88 -48.08 86.83
N GLY A 321 14.68 -48.06 86.27
CA GLY A 321 14.45 -47.94 84.83
C GLY A 321 14.62 -46.51 84.29
N ILE A 322 13.84 -46.19 83.27
CA ILE A 322 13.61 -44.82 82.79
C ILE A 322 12.12 -44.52 82.90
N ILE A 323 11.76 -43.36 83.46
CA ILE A 323 10.41 -42.79 83.38
C ILE A 323 10.49 -41.55 82.48
N PHE A 324 9.72 -41.51 81.40
CA PHE A 324 9.60 -40.38 80.49
C PHE A 324 8.13 -39.93 80.44
N ILE A 325 7.85 -38.75 80.97
CA ILE A 325 6.49 -38.17 80.97
C ILE A 325 6.57 -36.76 80.41
N ARG A 326 5.66 -36.46 79.49
CA ARG A 326 5.29 -35.08 79.16
C ARG A 326 3.81 -34.90 79.37
N ALA A 327 3.40 -33.87 80.10
CA ALA A 327 1.98 -33.54 80.21
C ALA A 327 1.70 -32.06 80.32
N LYS A 328 0.42 -31.66 80.23
CA LYS A 328 0.04 -30.27 80.49
C LYS A 328 0.35 -29.89 81.94
N SER A 329 -0.04 -30.76 82.87
CA SER A 329 0.19 -30.60 84.31
C SER A 329 0.36 -31.95 85.01
N LEU A 330 0.85 -31.90 86.26
CA LEU A 330 0.90 -33.04 87.18
C LEU A 330 0.33 -32.62 88.54
N ASP A 331 -0.70 -33.32 89.00
CA ASP A 331 -1.22 -33.22 90.37
C ASP A 331 -1.01 -34.57 91.09
N GLY A 332 0.16 -34.72 91.68
CA GLY A 332 0.64 -35.97 92.26
C GLY A 332 0.26 -36.21 93.72
N GLY A 333 -0.39 -35.27 94.42
CA GLY A 333 -0.79 -35.42 95.83
C GLY A 333 0.33 -35.97 96.75
N ASP A 334 -0.02 -36.96 97.59
CA ASP A 334 0.96 -37.81 98.30
C ASP A 334 1.46 -39.00 97.45
N GLY A 335 0.96 -39.13 96.22
CA GLY A 335 1.36 -40.14 95.24
C GLY A 335 2.81 -39.96 94.79
N THR A 336 3.41 -41.03 94.26
CA THR A 336 4.87 -41.08 94.05
C THR A 336 5.28 -41.50 92.63
N ILE A 337 6.36 -40.89 92.13
CA ILE A 337 7.08 -41.31 90.93
C ILE A 337 8.39 -41.94 91.39
N LEU A 338 8.57 -43.24 91.11
CA LEU A 338 9.60 -44.07 91.73
C LEU A 338 10.50 -44.70 90.67
N ALA A 339 11.78 -44.33 90.61
CA ALA A 339 12.78 -44.99 89.75
C ALA A 339 13.97 -45.51 90.57
N ASN A 340 13.70 -46.05 91.76
CA ASN A 340 14.75 -46.43 92.70
C ASN A 340 15.54 -47.66 92.21
N GLY A 341 16.81 -47.75 92.59
CA GLY A 341 17.55 -49.00 92.55
C GLY A 341 17.06 -49.95 93.65
N ALA A 342 17.02 -51.26 93.36
CA ALA A 342 16.83 -52.28 94.38
C ALA A 342 18.16 -52.62 95.06
N SER A 343 18.10 -52.83 96.38
CA SER A 343 19.11 -53.62 97.10
C SER A 343 19.22 -55.02 96.48
N GLY A 344 20.38 -55.68 96.61
CA GLY A 344 20.43 -57.12 96.39
C GLY A 344 19.60 -57.89 97.43
N PRO A 345 19.16 -59.12 97.13
CA PRO A 345 18.32 -59.90 98.05
C PRO A 345 19.07 -60.25 99.34
N THR A 346 18.40 -60.19 100.49
CA THR A 346 18.97 -60.67 101.75
C THR A 346 18.89 -62.20 101.83
N THR A 347 20.01 -62.82 102.16
CA THR A 347 20.15 -64.28 102.34
C THR A 347 20.41 -64.61 103.80
N THR A 348 19.84 -65.70 104.31
CA THR A 348 19.98 -66.11 105.71
C THR A 348 21.23 -66.98 105.92
N GLY A 349 21.97 -66.71 107.01
CA GLY A 349 23.27 -67.33 107.31
C GLY A 349 24.47 -66.54 106.78
N ASN A 350 25.67 -67.08 106.95
CA ASN A 350 26.95 -66.39 106.68
C ASN A 350 27.27 -66.13 105.19
N SER A 351 26.28 -66.17 104.29
CA SER A 351 26.47 -66.28 102.84
C SER A 351 25.67 -65.24 102.04
N GLY A 352 26.15 -64.01 101.95
CA GLY A 352 25.71 -63.04 100.94
C GLY A 352 25.48 -61.61 101.44
N ALA A 353 26.44 -60.71 101.17
CA ALA A 353 26.25 -59.26 101.33
C ALA A 353 26.40 -58.56 99.96
N PHE A 354 25.27 -58.25 99.33
CA PHE A 354 25.17 -57.82 97.92
C PHE A 354 25.33 -56.31 97.75
N GLY A 355 25.79 -55.88 96.56
CA GLY A 355 25.76 -54.46 96.18
C GLY A 355 24.37 -54.02 95.73
N GLY A 356 24.01 -52.76 95.98
CA GLY A 356 22.75 -52.17 95.53
C GLY A 356 22.82 -51.61 94.10
N GLY A 357 21.68 -51.59 93.40
CA GLY A 357 21.56 -50.95 92.08
C GLY A 357 21.43 -49.43 92.18
N ALA A 358 21.81 -48.71 91.13
CA ALA A 358 21.68 -47.26 91.04
C ALA A 358 20.23 -46.80 90.81
N GLY A 359 19.91 -45.56 91.16
CA GLY A 359 18.68 -44.91 90.72
C GLY A 359 18.63 -44.79 89.19
N GLY A 360 17.42 -44.84 88.63
CA GLY A 360 17.13 -44.70 87.21
C GLY A 360 17.14 -43.25 86.71
N THR A 361 16.74 -43.05 85.45
CA THR A 361 16.43 -41.69 84.95
C THR A 361 14.95 -41.40 85.09
N VAL A 362 14.60 -40.23 85.62
CA VAL A 362 13.24 -39.67 85.60
C VAL A 362 13.29 -38.39 84.77
N TYR A 363 12.53 -38.36 83.68
CA TYR A 363 12.48 -37.28 82.71
C TYR A 363 11.04 -36.77 82.65
N LEU A 364 10.79 -35.64 83.30
CA LEU A 364 9.47 -35.06 83.47
C LEU A 364 9.46 -33.65 82.89
N ARG A 365 8.60 -33.38 81.91
CA ARG A 365 8.46 -32.05 81.32
C ARG A 365 6.99 -31.66 81.23
N PHE A 366 6.57 -30.75 82.10
CA PHE A 366 5.21 -30.25 82.20
C PHE A 366 5.10 -28.83 81.67
N ALA A 367 3.99 -28.54 81.01
CA ALA A 367 3.78 -27.21 80.41
C ALA A 367 3.33 -26.15 81.41
N GLN A 368 2.56 -26.55 82.43
CA GLN A 368 1.94 -25.67 83.42
C GLN A 368 2.42 -26.02 84.85
N LEU A 369 1.49 -26.22 85.77
CA LEU A 369 1.71 -26.62 87.17
C LEU A 369 2.16 -28.09 87.26
N ALA A 370 3.12 -28.36 88.14
CA ALA A 370 3.46 -29.73 88.54
C ALA A 370 3.77 -29.84 90.04
N ASN A 371 2.96 -30.62 90.76
CA ASN A 371 3.14 -30.95 92.18
C ASN A 371 3.34 -32.47 92.30
N CYS A 372 4.43 -32.94 92.92
CA CYS A 372 4.80 -34.36 92.84
C CYS A 372 5.88 -34.81 93.83
N ASN A 373 5.83 -36.07 94.26
CA ASN A 373 6.91 -36.70 95.03
C ASN A 373 7.72 -37.61 94.10
N VAL A 374 9.02 -37.35 93.91
CA VAL A 374 9.85 -38.07 92.93
C VAL A 374 11.08 -38.67 93.60
N LEU A 375 11.21 -39.99 93.61
CA LEU A 375 12.33 -40.70 94.22
C LEU A 375 13.12 -41.48 93.15
N SER A 376 14.41 -41.21 93.04
CA SER A 376 15.36 -42.05 92.27
C SER A 376 16.62 -42.31 93.11
N GLN A 377 16.39 -42.97 94.25
CA GLN A 377 17.42 -43.38 95.21
C GLN A 377 18.22 -44.57 94.66
N GLY A 378 19.47 -44.68 95.09
CA GLY A 378 20.19 -45.96 95.03
C GLY A 378 19.58 -47.01 95.95
N GLY A 379 19.65 -48.28 95.56
CA GLY A 379 19.36 -49.42 96.41
C GLY A 379 20.45 -49.63 97.46
N ARG A 380 20.08 -50.02 98.67
CA ARG A 380 21.03 -50.14 99.80
C ARG A 380 22.05 -51.25 99.59
N GLY A 381 23.25 -51.06 100.15
CA GLY A 381 24.19 -52.17 100.33
C GLY A 381 23.63 -53.21 101.29
N GLY A 382 24.05 -54.47 101.15
CA GLY A 382 23.56 -55.60 101.95
C GLY A 382 23.78 -55.42 103.46
N ASP A 383 22.77 -55.80 104.25
CA ASP A 383 22.79 -55.75 105.71
C ASP A 383 23.63 -56.89 106.33
N THR A 384 24.25 -56.64 107.49
CA THR A 384 25.08 -57.60 108.24
C THR A 384 24.48 -57.97 109.60
N SER A 385 23.25 -57.55 109.91
CA SER A 385 22.57 -57.72 111.21
C SER A 385 22.45 -59.16 111.76
N LEU A 386 22.82 -60.18 110.97
CA LEU A 386 22.74 -61.60 111.32
C LEU A 386 24.10 -62.34 111.30
N SER A 387 25.24 -61.64 111.21
CA SER A 387 26.58 -62.24 111.05
C SER A 387 27.53 -61.97 112.22
N THR A 388 28.15 -63.03 112.74
CA THR A 388 29.32 -62.95 113.65
C THR A 388 30.67 -63.06 112.92
N ALA A 389 30.66 -63.07 111.58
CA ALA A 389 31.85 -63.21 110.74
C ALA A 389 32.29 -61.87 110.12
N PHE A 390 33.61 -61.73 109.92
CA PHE A 390 34.29 -60.54 109.40
C PHE A 390 34.07 -60.35 107.88
N ILE A 391 32.82 -60.08 107.48
CA ILE A 391 32.40 -59.91 106.09
C ILE A 391 32.18 -58.42 105.80
N GLY A 392 32.78 -57.92 104.73
CA GLY A 392 32.53 -56.56 104.23
C GLY A 392 31.23 -56.49 103.41
N PRO A 393 30.31 -55.54 103.69
CA PRO A 393 29.11 -55.36 102.89
C PRO A 393 29.41 -54.90 101.45
N GLY A 394 28.42 -55.01 100.57
CA GLY A 394 28.45 -54.45 99.22
C GLY A 394 28.20 -52.94 99.19
N GLY A 395 28.64 -52.30 98.10
CA GLY A 395 28.45 -50.86 97.85
C GLY A 395 26.98 -50.44 97.83
N GLY A 396 26.69 -49.23 98.31
CA GLY A 396 25.40 -48.58 98.04
C GLY A 396 25.29 -48.19 96.56
N GLY A 397 24.09 -48.26 95.98
CA GLY A 397 23.87 -47.77 94.61
C GLY A 397 24.05 -46.25 94.51
N GLY A 398 24.58 -45.74 93.40
CA GLY A 398 24.61 -44.30 93.14
C GLY A 398 23.21 -43.74 92.88
N GLY A 399 23.00 -42.46 93.18
CA GLY A 399 21.71 -41.80 92.91
C GLY A 399 21.39 -41.68 91.41
N GLY A 400 20.09 -41.68 91.11
CA GLY A 400 19.56 -41.57 89.76
C GLY A 400 19.60 -40.15 89.18
N ARG A 401 19.21 -40.01 87.92
CA ARG A 401 19.16 -38.73 87.21
C ARG A 401 17.74 -38.22 87.09
N LEU A 402 17.48 -36.96 87.42
CA LEU A 402 16.14 -36.39 87.40
C LEU A 402 16.14 -35.07 86.63
N LEU A 403 15.51 -35.05 85.45
CA LEU A 403 15.08 -33.81 84.82
C LEU A 403 13.63 -33.56 85.24
N MET A 404 13.36 -32.38 85.78
CA MET A 404 12.03 -31.89 86.05
C MET A 404 11.87 -30.49 85.46
N GLN A 405 10.97 -30.31 84.51
CA GLN A 405 10.61 -29.00 83.96
C GLN A 405 9.13 -28.71 84.24
N SER A 406 8.82 -27.50 84.73
CA SER A 406 7.44 -26.99 84.84
C SER A 406 7.40 -25.46 84.81
N GLN A 407 6.24 -24.90 84.47
CA GLN A 407 6.02 -23.46 84.58
C GLN A 407 5.90 -23.06 86.06
N THR A 408 5.21 -23.86 86.87
CA THR A 408 5.02 -23.63 88.31
C THR A 408 4.93 -24.95 89.08
N GLY A 409 4.86 -24.87 90.40
CA GLY A 409 4.54 -26.00 91.28
C GLY A 409 5.66 -26.41 92.24
N THR A 410 5.33 -27.32 93.13
CA THR A 410 6.21 -27.82 94.20
C THR A 410 6.31 -29.34 94.09
N CYS A 411 7.47 -29.82 93.65
CA CYS A 411 7.79 -31.24 93.72
C CYS A 411 8.92 -31.50 94.72
N ASP A 412 8.71 -32.48 95.61
CA ASP A 412 9.73 -33.01 96.50
C ASP A 412 10.53 -34.06 95.73
N ILE A 413 11.64 -33.60 95.15
CA ILE A 413 12.53 -34.38 94.27
C ILE A 413 13.72 -34.89 95.07
N PHE A 414 13.83 -36.22 95.21
CA PHE A 414 14.85 -36.87 96.03
C PHE A 414 15.71 -37.86 95.22
N ALA A 415 16.98 -37.48 95.05
CA ALA A 415 17.96 -38.20 94.22
C ALA A 415 19.23 -38.48 95.04
N ASP A 416 19.19 -39.47 95.92
CA ASP A 416 20.30 -39.78 96.82
C ASP A 416 21.00 -41.09 96.48
N GLY A 417 22.28 -41.16 96.82
CA GLY A 417 23.02 -42.41 96.87
C GLY A 417 22.52 -43.27 98.03
N ALA A 418 22.59 -44.58 97.88
CA ALA A 418 22.20 -45.45 98.97
C ALA A 418 23.24 -45.45 100.08
N VAL A 419 22.79 -45.55 101.32
CA VAL A 419 23.65 -45.92 102.45
C VAL A 419 24.39 -47.23 102.15
N ALA A 420 25.67 -47.26 102.54
CA ALA A 420 26.43 -48.50 102.60
C ALA A 420 25.77 -49.49 103.56
N GLY A 421 26.00 -50.79 103.36
CA GLY A 421 25.69 -51.78 104.39
C GLY A 421 26.50 -51.51 105.66
N GLN A 422 25.99 -51.93 106.81
CA GLN A 422 26.68 -51.73 108.09
C GLN A 422 27.89 -52.68 108.24
N THR A 423 28.82 -52.31 109.10
CA THR A 423 30.10 -53.01 109.29
C THR A 423 30.19 -53.60 110.69
N PRO A 424 30.46 -54.90 110.86
CA PRO A 424 30.88 -55.46 112.15
C PRO A 424 32.11 -54.74 112.71
N THR A 425 32.29 -54.78 114.03
CA THR A 425 33.43 -54.14 114.70
C THR A 425 34.79 -54.68 114.21
N GLN A 426 35.79 -53.80 114.13
CA GLN A 426 37.17 -54.20 113.82
C GLN A 426 37.65 -55.31 114.78
N ARG A 427 38.45 -56.23 114.26
CA ARG A 427 39.14 -57.22 115.08
C ARG A 427 40.24 -56.52 115.89
N PRO A 428 40.36 -56.74 117.22
CA PRO A 428 41.42 -56.11 118.01
C PRO A 428 42.81 -56.44 117.46
N GLY A 429 43.53 -55.41 116.98
CA GLY A 429 44.84 -55.53 116.34
C GLY A 429 44.84 -55.21 114.83
N ASP A 430 43.70 -55.24 114.15
CA ASP A 430 43.60 -54.77 112.76
C ASP A 430 43.65 -53.23 112.72
N THR A 431 44.40 -52.66 111.77
CA THR A 431 44.51 -51.19 111.57
C THR A 431 43.66 -50.67 110.41
N VAL A 432 42.83 -51.53 109.81
CA VAL A 432 42.12 -51.24 108.56
C VAL A 432 40.61 -51.45 108.73
N ASN A 433 39.82 -50.42 108.40
CA ASN A 433 38.37 -50.55 108.30
C ASN A 433 37.97 -51.47 107.14
N TYR A 434 37.20 -52.51 107.45
CA TYR A 434 36.38 -53.26 106.51
C TYR A 434 35.08 -52.48 106.30
N GLY A 435 34.66 -52.24 105.07
CA GLY A 435 33.41 -51.55 104.77
C GLY A 435 33.26 -51.17 103.31
N ALA A 436 32.00 -50.95 102.92
CA ALA A 436 31.62 -50.34 101.65
C ALA A 436 31.55 -48.81 101.78
N THR A 437 31.62 -48.09 100.67
CA THR A 437 31.27 -46.67 100.64
C THR A 437 29.78 -46.49 100.25
N PRO A 438 29.09 -45.45 100.77
CA PRO A 438 27.78 -45.06 100.24
C PRO A 438 27.88 -44.69 98.76
N GLY A 439 26.75 -44.79 98.04
CA GLY A 439 26.66 -44.17 96.72
C GLY A 439 26.78 -42.65 96.83
N SER A 440 27.22 -41.99 95.75
CA SER A 440 27.07 -40.53 95.65
C SER A 440 25.61 -40.16 95.39
N THR A 441 25.22 -38.96 95.80
CA THR A 441 23.96 -38.33 95.39
C THR A 441 23.80 -38.35 93.86
N GLY A 442 22.54 -38.39 93.42
CA GLY A 442 22.18 -38.28 92.02
C GLY A 442 22.29 -36.86 91.49
N GLU A 443 21.87 -36.68 90.24
CA GLU A 443 21.85 -35.38 89.58
C GLU A 443 20.40 -34.94 89.35
N VAL A 444 20.02 -33.83 89.96
CA VAL A 444 18.72 -33.17 89.75
C VAL A 444 18.93 -31.91 88.92
N ALA A 445 18.23 -31.83 87.79
CA ALA A 445 18.08 -30.64 86.96
C ALA A 445 16.61 -30.20 87.04
N GLN A 446 16.32 -29.20 87.87
CA GLN A 446 14.98 -28.66 88.04
C GLN A 446 14.86 -27.29 87.34
N ILE A 447 13.98 -27.22 86.35
CA ILE A 447 13.70 -26.04 85.52
C ILE A 447 12.30 -25.55 85.89
N VAL A 448 12.22 -24.59 86.81
CA VAL A 448 10.96 -23.98 87.30
C VAL A 448 10.85 -22.55 86.77
N ASN A 449 9.62 -22.07 86.54
CA ASN A 449 9.31 -20.79 85.89
C ASN A 449 9.60 -20.76 84.39
N ASP A 450 9.88 -21.91 83.80
CA ASP A 450 10.08 -22.07 82.35
C ASP A 450 9.48 -23.41 81.90
N GLY A 451 8.17 -23.40 81.61
CA GLY A 451 7.40 -24.60 81.27
C GLY A 451 7.75 -25.19 79.91
N PHE A 452 7.43 -26.47 79.75
CA PHE A 452 7.52 -27.15 78.46
C PHE A 452 6.53 -26.57 77.44
N PRO A 453 6.86 -26.46 76.14
CA PRO A 453 5.93 -25.88 75.15
C PRO A 453 4.66 -26.71 74.96
N GLU A 454 3.48 -26.10 75.16
CA GLU A 454 2.19 -26.67 74.69
C GLU A 454 2.07 -26.59 73.16
N THR A 455 2.59 -25.50 72.58
CA THR A 455 2.59 -25.22 71.15
C THR A 455 3.96 -24.70 70.72
N MET A 456 4.31 -25.00 69.47
CA MET A 456 5.49 -24.46 68.78
C MET A 456 5.04 -23.99 67.40
N PRO A 457 4.61 -22.72 67.23
CA PRO A 457 4.07 -22.25 65.97
C PRO A 457 5.13 -22.31 64.86
N THR A 458 4.69 -22.75 63.68
CA THR A 458 5.53 -22.84 62.47
C THR A 458 5.85 -21.43 61.95
N PRO A 459 7.13 -21.06 61.76
CA PRO A 459 7.49 -19.82 61.07
C PRO A 459 7.04 -19.85 59.60
N VAL A 460 6.87 -18.67 58.98
CA VAL A 460 6.64 -18.53 57.54
C VAL A 460 7.73 -17.68 56.94
N VAL A 461 8.40 -18.14 55.88
CA VAL A 461 9.41 -17.35 55.14
C VAL A 461 8.70 -16.52 54.07
N VAL A 462 8.86 -15.20 54.11
CA VAL A 462 8.22 -14.26 53.20
C VAL A 462 9.18 -13.78 52.11
N THR A 463 10.43 -13.44 52.46
CA THR A 463 11.47 -13.06 51.48
C THR A 463 12.76 -13.89 51.63
N PRO A 464 13.49 -14.15 50.52
CA PRO A 464 13.07 -14.04 49.12
C PRO A 464 11.78 -14.84 48.83
N ALA A 465 10.97 -14.34 47.89
CA ALA A 465 9.72 -15.00 47.51
C ALA A 465 10.02 -16.29 46.72
N ASN A 466 9.16 -17.30 46.84
CA ASN A 466 9.37 -18.57 46.16
C ASN A 466 9.43 -18.40 44.63
N GLY A 467 10.51 -18.87 44.01
CA GLY A 467 10.78 -18.72 42.57
C GLY A 467 11.35 -17.36 42.16
N SER A 468 11.71 -16.47 43.10
CA SER A 468 12.26 -15.15 42.76
C SER A 468 13.73 -15.18 42.33
N SER A 469 14.14 -14.19 41.54
CA SER A 469 15.53 -13.90 41.18
C SER A 469 15.93 -12.52 41.69
N THR A 470 17.21 -12.33 42.05
CA THR A 470 17.74 -11.02 42.44
C THR A 470 19.24 -10.90 42.17
N ASN A 471 19.66 -9.70 41.81
CA ASN A 471 21.06 -9.33 41.70
C ASN A 471 21.69 -8.80 43.00
N ASN A 472 20.89 -8.64 44.06
CA ASN A 472 21.43 -8.36 45.38
C ASN A 472 21.98 -9.64 46.00
N GLN A 473 23.32 -9.79 45.99
CA GLN A 473 24.02 -10.92 46.61
C GLN A 473 23.85 -11.01 48.15
N ARG A 474 23.31 -9.98 48.81
CA ARG A 474 22.92 -10.02 50.23
C ARG A 474 21.41 -9.78 50.36
N PRO A 475 20.57 -10.73 49.91
CA PRO A 475 19.13 -10.59 50.02
C PRO A 475 18.72 -10.58 51.50
N THR A 476 17.81 -9.68 51.87
CA THR A 476 17.21 -9.72 53.21
C THR A 476 16.18 -10.84 53.26
N PHE A 477 16.47 -11.84 54.10
CA PHE A 477 15.53 -12.87 54.50
C PHE A 477 14.55 -12.28 55.50
N THR A 478 13.25 -12.41 55.28
CA THR A 478 12.23 -11.99 56.23
C THR A 478 11.15 -13.04 56.34
N GLY A 479 10.40 -12.98 57.44
CA GLY A 479 9.23 -13.79 57.60
C GLY A 479 8.42 -13.44 58.83
N THR A 480 7.38 -14.23 59.06
CA THR A 480 6.47 -14.07 60.18
C THR A 480 6.48 -15.29 61.09
N LEU A 481 5.90 -15.12 62.27
CA LEU A 481 5.67 -16.16 63.27
C LEU A 481 4.40 -15.79 64.05
N ASP A 482 3.56 -16.77 64.38
CA ASP A 482 2.39 -16.54 65.25
C ASP A 482 2.87 -16.00 66.61
N PRO A 483 2.36 -14.85 67.10
CA PRO A 483 2.80 -14.23 68.37
C PRO A 483 2.67 -15.10 69.63
N SER A 484 1.98 -16.24 69.56
CA SER A 484 1.86 -17.22 70.66
C SER A 484 3.13 -18.08 70.90
N PHE A 485 4.26 -17.76 70.29
CA PHE A 485 5.52 -18.49 70.51
C PHE A 485 6.01 -18.42 71.98
N PRO A 486 6.62 -19.50 72.52
CA PRO A 486 7.15 -19.48 73.87
C PRO A 486 8.27 -18.45 74.07
N THR A 487 8.24 -17.72 75.19
CA THR A 487 9.33 -16.81 75.60
C THR A 487 10.69 -17.53 75.61
N GLY A 488 11.71 -16.88 75.04
CA GLY A 488 13.06 -17.43 74.92
C GLY A 488 13.29 -18.40 73.75
N ALA A 489 12.27 -18.64 72.91
CA ALA A 489 12.45 -19.39 71.67
C ALA A 489 13.36 -18.67 70.65
N GLN A 490 13.94 -19.44 69.74
CA GLN A 490 14.79 -18.97 68.64
C GLN A 490 14.27 -19.49 67.30
N ILE A 491 14.44 -18.72 66.24
CA ILE A 491 14.18 -19.16 64.87
C ILE A 491 15.51 -19.59 64.26
N ILE A 492 15.60 -20.84 63.81
CA ILE A 492 16.72 -21.34 63.03
C ILE A 492 16.37 -21.20 61.55
N LEU A 493 16.95 -20.19 60.90
CA LEU A 493 16.87 -19.99 59.46
C LEU A 493 17.93 -20.88 58.78
N THR A 494 17.53 -21.62 57.76
CA THR A 494 18.38 -22.55 57.00
C THR A 494 18.37 -22.14 55.53
N VAL A 495 19.54 -21.77 55.00
CA VAL A 495 19.74 -21.35 53.61
C VAL A 495 20.69 -22.34 52.94
N THR A 496 20.27 -22.99 51.85
CA THR A 496 21.05 -24.08 51.20
C THR A 496 21.24 -23.82 49.71
N THR A 497 22.44 -24.10 49.20
CA THR A 497 22.72 -24.22 47.76
C THR A 497 23.59 -25.45 47.50
N GLY A 498 23.22 -26.26 46.51
CA GLY A 498 23.89 -27.53 46.22
C GLY A 498 23.98 -28.43 47.46
N THR A 499 25.21 -28.70 47.91
CA THR A 499 25.53 -29.47 49.14
C THR A 499 25.95 -28.60 50.32
N THR A 500 25.93 -27.27 50.18
CA THR A 500 26.31 -26.31 51.23
C THR A 500 25.10 -25.68 51.90
N THR A 501 25.03 -25.80 53.23
CA THR A 501 23.97 -25.24 54.06
C THR A 501 24.55 -24.25 55.07
N LEU A 502 23.95 -23.05 55.11
CA LEU A 502 24.15 -22.03 56.13
C LEU A 502 22.99 -22.07 57.12
N THR A 503 23.30 -22.00 58.42
CA THR A 503 22.32 -22.04 59.50
C THR A 503 22.50 -20.81 60.38
N ILE A 504 21.42 -20.07 60.62
CA ILE A 504 21.41 -18.80 61.35
C ILE A 504 20.38 -18.86 62.47
N ASN A 505 20.83 -18.64 63.71
CA ASN A 505 19.94 -18.58 64.87
C ASN A 505 19.55 -17.13 65.15
N LEU A 506 18.25 -16.84 65.16
CA LEU A 506 17.65 -15.54 65.40
C LEU A 506 16.77 -15.59 66.67
N PRO A 507 16.60 -14.50 67.43
CA PRO A 507 15.55 -14.44 68.46
C PRO A 507 14.15 -14.61 67.82
N ALA A 508 13.24 -15.32 68.49
CA ALA A 508 11.86 -15.40 68.03
C ALA A 508 11.16 -14.03 68.09
N ALA A 509 10.53 -13.65 66.98
CA ALA A 509 9.78 -12.40 66.82
C ALA A 509 8.65 -12.59 65.81
N ALA A 510 7.51 -11.93 66.03
CA ALA A 510 6.31 -12.07 65.19
C ALA A 510 6.55 -11.64 63.72
N ASN A 511 7.44 -10.67 63.52
CA ASN A 511 8.10 -10.39 62.26
C ASN A 511 9.61 -10.51 62.50
N TRP A 512 10.31 -11.31 61.70
CA TRP A 512 11.75 -11.54 61.82
C TRP A 512 12.46 -11.18 60.52
N SER A 513 13.74 -10.81 60.62
CA SER A 513 14.55 -10.32 59.49
C SER A 513 16.02 -10.66 59.71
N TYR A 514 16.72 -11.02 58.63
CA TYR A 514 18.16 -11.27 58.59
C TYR A 514 18.74 -10.94 57.22
N THR A 515 19.82 -10.16 57.18
CA THR A 515 20.60 -9.89 55.97
C THR A 515 21.99 -10.51 56.12
N PRO A 516 22.50 -11.29 55.15
CA PRO A 516 23.85 -11.83 55.20
C PRO A 516 24.92 -10.74 55.29
N THR A 517 25.95 -10.97 56.10
CA THR A 517 27.09 -10.05 56.24
C THR A 517 28.06 -10.15 55.07
N SER A 518 28.19 -11.33 54.47
CA SER A 518 28.96 -11.63 53.26
C SER A 518 28.04 -11.87 52.05
N ASP A 519 28.54 -11.61 50.85
CA ASP A 519 27.84 -11.94 49.60
C ASP A 519 27.60 -13.45 49.43
N LEU A 520 26.40 -13.80 48.97
CA LEU A 520 26.08 -15.13 48.44
C LEU A 520 26.63 -15.24 47.00
N ALA A 521 27.03 -16.46 46.62
CA ALA A 521 27.49 -16.73 45.27
C ALA A 521 26.35 -16.67 44.24
N VAL A 522 26.68 -16.55 42.96
CA VAL A 522 25.72 -16.73 41.86
C VAL A 522 25.23 -18.18 41.86
N GLY A 523 23.92 -18.38 41.78
CA GLY A 523 23.31 -19.71 41.80
C GLY A 523 21.93 -19.77 42.45
N SER A 524 21.33 -20.96 42.44
CA SER A 524 20.03 -21.21 43.05
C SER A 524 20.15 -21.64 44.51
N TYR A 525 19.23 -21.16 45.34
CA TYR A 525 19.17 -21.33 46.77
C TYR A 525 17.77 -21.77 47.21
N THR A 526 17.69 -22.51 48.32
CA THR A 526 16.48 -22.67 49.11
C THR A 526 16.63 -21.99 50.47
N VAL A 527 15.53 -21.48 51.01
CA VAL A 527 15.46 -20.98 52.40
C VAL A 527 14.21 -21.50 53.11
N SER A 528 14.40 -21.96 54.35
CA SER A 528 13.35 -22.39 55.28
C SER A 528 13.71 -22.05 56.72
N ALA A 529 12.75 -22.16 57.64
CA ALA A 529 12.92 -21.85 59.06
C ALA A 529 12.19 -22.86 59.96
N VAL A 530 12.72 -23.06 61.18
CA VAL A 530 12.03 -23.73 62.30
C VAL A 530 12.13 -22.87 63.56
N LEU A 531 11.10 -22.88 64.39
CA LEU A 531 11.18 -22.37 65.76
C LEU A 531 11.80 -23.46 66.65
N THR A 532 12.59 -23.08 67.66
CA THR A 532 13.11 -23.99 68.68
C THR A 532 13.11 -23.40 70.09
N LYS A 533 12.94 -24.27 71.10
CA LYS A 533 13.22 -24.00 72.50
C LYS A 533 13.63 -25.30 73.21
N GLN A 534 14.82 -25.35 73.81
CA GLN A 534 15.30 -26.48 74.63
C GLN A 534 15.16 -27.86 73.95
N GLU A 535 15.70 -27.95 72.73
CA GLU A 535 15.63 -29.11 71.82
C GLU A 535 14.21 -29.57 71.43
N VAL A 536 13.17 -28.77 71.71
CA VAL A 536 11.83 -28.88 71.13
C VAL A 536 11.75 -27.96 69.91
N TYR A 537 11.03 -28.35 68.86
CA TYR A 537 10.94 -27.58 67.61
C TYR A 537 9.51 -27.45 67.10
N SER A 538 9.29 -26.48 66.20
CA SER A 538 8.11 -26.46 65.33
C SER A 538 8.29 -27.41 64.12
N PRO A 539 7.21 -27.71 63.39
CA PRO A 539 7.32 -28.09 61.98
C PRO A 539 8.15 -27.07 61.18
N GLN A 540 8.70 -27.49 60.05
CA GLN A 540 9.41 -26.61 59.11
C GLN A 540 8.42 -25.67 58.40
N SER A 541 8.87 -24.43 58.14
CA SER A 541 8.17 -23.47 57.32
C SER A 541 7.96 -23.95 55.87
N ASN A 542 7.21 -23.16 55.10
CA ASN A 542 7.38 -23.15 53.65
C ASN A 542 8.88 -22.99 53.28
N THR A 543 9.30 -23.70 52.22
CA THR A 543 10.65 -23.55 51.67
C THR A 543 10.55 -22.73 50.39
N ASN A 544 11.16 -21.54 50.38
CA ASN A 544 11.19 -20.70 49.19
C ASN A 544 12.48 -20.96 48.40
N THR A 545 12.35 -21.22 47.10
CA THR A 545 13.48 -21.15 46.17
C THR A 545 13.75 -19.71 45.77
N PHE A 546 15.01 -19.36 45.53
CA PHE A 546 15.39 -18.13 44.85
C PHE A 546 16.71 -18.30 44.09
N THR A 547 17.05 -17.34 43.23
CA THR A 547 18.30 -17.34 42.45
C THR A 547 19.04 -16.02 42.63
N ILE A 548 20.32 -16.09 42.98
CA ILE A 548 21.25 -14.96 42.89
C ILE A 548 21.82 -14.93 41.49
N ASP A 549 21.59 -13.85 40.75
CA ASP A 549 22.18 -13.63 39.43
C ASP A 549 22.59 -12.17 39.24
N ILE A 550 23.87 -11.95 38.97
CA ILE A 550 24.51 -10.64 38.77
C ILE A 550 24.92 -10.43 37.30
N THR A 551 24.57 -11.36 36.42
CA THR A 551 24.93 -11.35 35.01
C THR A 551 23.99 -10.41 34.27
N ALA A 552 24.52 -9.34 33.68
CA ALA A 552 23.69 -8.49 32.82
C ALA A 552 23.26 -9.25 31.55
N PRO A 553 22.00 -9.13 31.10
CA PRO A 553 21.57 -9.71 29.84
C PRO A 553 22.37 -9.12 28.68
N ALA A 554 22.48 -9.87 27.58
CA ALA A 554 23.15 -9.39 26.38
C ALA A 554 22.50 -8.09 25.86
N ALA A 555 23.30 -7.23 25.23
CA ALA A 555 22.79 -6.00 24.61
C ALA A 555 21.70 -6.35 23.59
N PRO A 556 20.50 -5.72 23.65
CA PRO A 556 19.47 -5.94 22.65
C PRO A 556 19.93 -5.43 21.29
N VAL A 557 19.30 -5.90 20.22
CA VAL A 557 19.51 -5.43 18.85
C VAL A 557 18.24 -4.73 18.39
N VAL A 558 18.34 -3.51 17.86
CA VAL A 558 17.22 -2.79 17.24
C VAL A 558 17.21 -3.05 15.74
N THR A 559 16.10 -3.57 15.21
CA THR A 559 15.93 -3.89 13.78
C THR A 559 15.01 -2.93 13.03
N THR A 560 14.02 -2.32 13.69
CA THR A 560 13.17 -1.27 13.07
C THR A 560 13.09 0.00 13.92
N PRO A 561 13.01 1.20 13.30
CA PRO A 561 13.39 1.49 11.92
C PRO A 561 14.81 1.03 11.58
N ALA A 562 15.05 0.71 10.31
CA ALA A 562 16.36 0.22 9.86
C ALA A 562 17.35 1.39 9.79
N ASN A 563 18.64 1.13 10.05
CA ASN A 563 19.64 2.19 9.98
C ASN A 563 19.75 2.77 8.55
N GLY A 564 19.53 4.07 8.42
CA GLY A 564 19.47 4.79 7.14
C GLY A 564 18.09 4.82 6.46
N SER A 565 17.03 4.24 7.05
CA SER A 565 15.69 4.27 6.45
C SER A 565 15.00 5.63 6.54
N ARG A 566 14.10 5.92 5.60
CA ARG A 566 13.11 7.00 5.69
C ARG A 566 11.71 6.41 5.95
N THR A 567 10.82 7.18 6.56
CA THR A 567 9.43 6.78 6.85
C THR A 567 8.52 8.00 6.97
N ASN A 568 7.29 7.92 6.47
CA ASN A 568 6.26 8.92 6.73
C ASN A 568 5.38 8.63 7.96
N ASP A 569 5.51 7.43 8.55
CA ASP A 569 4.96 7.16 9.89
C ASP A 569 5.74 7.97 10.94
N THR A 570 5.03 8.89 11.62
CA THR A 570 5.55 9.70 12.73
C THR A 570 5.55 8.94 14.05
N THR A 571 4.93 7.76 14.11
CA THR A 571 4.85 6.85 15.26
C THR A 571 5.46 5.48 14.96
N PRO A 572 6.68 5.42 14.37
CA PRO A 572 7.22 4.19 13.80
C PRO A 572 7.37 3.09 14.85
N THR A 573 6.96 1.87 14.48
CA THR A 573 7.06 0.72 15.38
C THR A 573 8.52 0.27 15.53
N TYR A 574 9.02 0.37 16.76
CA TYR A 574 10.36 -0.10 17.13
C TYR A 574 10.31 -1.59 17.40
N SER A 575 11.21 -2.36 16.78
CA SER A 575 11.31 -3.81 17.00
C SER A 575 12.76 -4.27 17.04
N GLY A 576 12.97 -5.47 17.56
CA GLY A 576 14.30 -6.03 17.70
C GLY A 576 14.34 -7.36 18.43
N THR A 577 15.54 -7.74 18.87
CA THR A 577 15.76 -8.91 19.73
C THR A 577 16.41 -8.51 21.05
N ALA A 578 16.16 -9.30 22.09
CA ALA A 578 16.75 -9.21 23.43
C ALA A 578 16.78 -10.61 24.05
N GLU A 579 17.21 -10.73 25.31
CA GLU A 579 17.13 -12.00 26.02
C GLU A 579 15.66 -12.38 26.29
N PRO A 580 15.22 -13.64 26.06
CA PRO A 580 13.82 -14.04 26.24
C PRO A 580 13.29 -13.75 27.65
N GLY A 581 12.14 -13.08 27.76
CA GLY A 581 11.55 -12.68 29.04
C GLY A 581 12.18 -11.43 29.69
N SER A 582 13.23 -10.85 29.12
CA SER A 582 13.77 -9.55 29.58
C SER A 582 12.83 -8.39 29.22
N THR A 583 12.80 -7.36 30.06
CA THR A 583 12.03 -6.12 29.83
C THR A 583 12.90 -5.10 29.11
N VAL A 584 12.49 -4.74 27.89
CA VAL A 584 13.21 -3.83 27.00
C VAL A 584 12.70 -2.41 27.18
N THR A 585 13.64 -1.48 27.39
CA THR A 585 13.42 -0.04 27.38
C THR A 585 13.99 0.53 26.10
N VAL A 586 13.13 1.04 25.22
CA VAL A 586 13.52 1.75 24.00
C VAL A 586 13.80 3.21 24.32
N ILE A 587 14.84 3.76 23.70
CA ILE A 587 15.35 5.11 23.90
C ILE A 587 15.43 5.79 22.54
N VAL A 588 14.68 6.90 22.37
CA VAL A 588 14.62 7.68 21.13
C VAL A 588 15.20 9.06 21.41
N ASP A 589 16.17 9.50 20.60
CA ASP A 589 16.89 10.76 20.75
C ASP A 589 17.40 11.01 22.18
N GLY A 590 17.98 9.97 22.78
CA GLY A 590 18.50 9.96 24.15
C GLY A 590 17.43 9.89 25.25
N THR A 591 16.15 9.94 24.91
CA THR A 591 15.03 9.92 25.87
C THR A 591 14.38 8.54 25.93
N PRO A 592 14.28 7.87 27.10
CA PRO A 592 13.58 6.61 27.23
C PRO A 592 12.07 6.79 27.01
N LEU A 593 11.43 5.87 26.29
CA LEU A 593 9.97 5.84 26.18
C LEU A 593 9.34 5.55 27.56
N PRO A 594 8.16 6.12 27.87
CA PRO A 594 7.46 5.87 29.15
C PRO A 594 6.88 4.44 29.24
N GLN A 595 6.90 3.71 28.14
CA GLN A 595 6.40 2.35 28.00
C GLN A 595 7.56 1.39 27.69
N THR A 596 7.50 0.19 28.25
CA THR A 596 8.48 -0.90 28.06
C THR A 596 7.77 -2.13 27.52
N VAL A 597 8.52 -3.07 26.95
CA VAL A 597 7.98 -4.32 26.39
C VAL A 597 8.81 -5.51 26.83
N THR A 598 8.17 -6.62 27.21
CA THR A 598 8.87 -7.88 27.51
C THR A 598 9.16 -8.63 26.22
N ALA A 599 10.40 -9.08 26.06
CA ALA A 599 10.80 -9.93 24.93
C ALA A 599 10.13 -11.31 25.01
N ASP A 600 9.68 -11.83 23.87
CA ASP A 600 8.95 -13.09 23.79
C ASP A 600 9.85 -14.32 24.11
N ALA A 601 9.26 -15.51 24.14
CA ALA A 601 9.98 -16.77 24.40
C ALA A 601 11.00 -17.18 23.32
N SER A 602 11.13 -16.39 22.23
CA SER A 602 12.15 -16.51 21.18
C SER A 602 13.14 -15.32 21.17
N GLY A 603 12.95 -14.35 22.07
CA GLY A 603 13.78 -13.14 22.20
C GLY A 603 13.28 -11.92 21.41
N ASN A 604 12.15 -11.98 20.68
CA ASN A 604 11.67 -10.85 19.87
C ASN A 604 10.94 -9.82 20.74
N TRP A 605 11.06 -8.54 20.41
CA TRP A 605 10.25 -7.47 21.00
C TRP A 605 9.76 -6.47 19.93
N SER A 606 8.63 -5.83 20.19
CA SER A 606 8.04 -4.81 19.30
C SER A 606 7.19 -3.83 20.12
N ILE A 607 7.31 -2.52 19.84
CA ILE A 607 6.62 -1.46 20.58
C ILE A 607 6.37 -0.23 19.70
N THR A 608 5.12 0.22 19.62
CA THR A 608 4.70 1.39 18.83
C THR A 608 4.52 2.59 19.78
N PRO A 609 5.20 3.72 19.56
CA PRO A 609 5.05 4.92 20.40
C PRO A 609 3.68 5.59 20.19
N THR A 610 3.16 6.25 21.24
CA THR A 610 1.94 7.06 21.16
C THR A 610 2.19 8.56 20.97
N THR A 611 3.45 9.01 21.12
CA THR A 611 3.88 10.38 20.86
C THR A 611 4.48 10.46 19.46
N PRO A 612 3.93 11.28 18.55
CA PRO A 612 4.52 11.51 17.23
C PRO A 612 5.90 12.17 17.32
N LEU A 613 6.79 11.74 16.43
CA LEU A 613 8.05 12.41 16.12
C LEU A 613 7.83 13.63 15.20
N GLY A 614 8.84 14.49 15.11
CA GLY A 614 8.84 15.62 14.19
C GLY A 614 9.31 15.22 12.79
N GLN A 615 9.48 16.22 11.93
CA GLN A 615 10.21 16.09 10.66
C GLN A 615 11.72 16.06 10.95
N GLY A 616 12.47 15.18 10.28
CA GLY A 616 13.92 15.15 10.28
C GLY A 616 14.55 13.84 10.76
N SER A 617 15.84 13.91 11.14
CA SER A 617 16.63 12.75 11.54
C SER A 617 16.43 12.43 13.02
N HIS A 618 16.10 11.17 13.28
CA HIS A 618 15.88 10.59 14.60
C HIS A 618 16.83 9.40 14.84
N THR A 619 17.05 9.08 16.11
CA THR A 619 17.94 8.00 16.56
C THR A 619 17.22 7.10 17.55
N VAL A 620 17.36 5.78 17.39
CA VAL A 620 16.81 4.79 18.32
C VAL A 620 17.89 3.84 18.83
N THR A 621 17.83 3.55 20.13
CA THR A 621 18.57 2.51 20.84
C THR A 621 17.63 1.79 21.82
N ALA A 622 18.09 0.70 22.43
CA ALA A 622 17.39 -0.01 23.50
C ALA A 622 18.35 -0.52 24.59
N THR A 623 17.79 -0.84 25.75
CA THR A 623 18.44 -1.60 26.83
C THR A 623 17.49 -2.69 27.31
N ALA A 624 18.01 -3.83 27.74
CA ALA A 624 17.24 -4.95 28.28
C ALA A 624 17.49 -5.10 29.78
N ARG A 625 16.46 -5.45 30.55
CA ARG A 625 16.55 -5.80 31.97
C ARG A 625 16.05 -7.22 32.22
N ASP A 626 16.86 -8.05 32.87
CA ASP A 626 16.48 -9.43 33.20
C ASP A 626 15.48 -9.52 34.38
N ALA A 627 15.13 -10.74 34.78
CA ALA A 627 14.26 -11.01 35.93
C ALA A 627 14.96 -10.82 37.30
N ALA A 628 16.29 -10.74 37.36
CA ALA A 628 17.06 -10.49 38.58
C ALA A 628 17.24 -8.99 38.87
N GLY A 629 17.02 -8.14 37.86
CA GLY A 629 17.12 -6.69 37.89
C GLY A 629 18.33 -6.10 37.16
N ASN A 630 19.22 -6.92 36.58
CA ASN A 630 20.42 -6.45 35.87
C ASN A 630 20.03 -5.80 34.54
N VAL A 631 20.82 -4.82 34.09
CA VAL A 631 20.57 -4.05 32.86
C VAL A 631 21.74 -4.23 31.89
N SER A 632 21.44 -4.50 30.63
CA SER A 632 22.41 -4.62 29.54
C SER A 632 23.14 -3.30 29.27
N THR A 633 24.23 -3.35 28.49
CA THR A 633 24.66 -2.17 27.74
C THR A 633 23.62 -1.77 26.70
N SER A 634 23.74 -0.56 26.13
CA SER A 634 22.88 -0.14 25.02
C SER A 634 23.10 -0.99 23.76
N SER A 635 22.09 -1.02 22.90
CA SER A 635 22.06 -1.68 21.60
C SER A 635 22.97 -1.00 20.56
N ASN A 636 22.92 -1.50 19.32
CA ASN A 636 23.19 -0.67 18.15
C ASN A 636 22.29 0.57 18.13
N THR A 637 22.83 1.71 17.69
CA THR A 637 22.03 2.88 17.30
C THR A 637 21.60 2.72 15.84
N ASN A 638 20.30 2.83 15.57
CA ASN A 638 19.80 3.06 14.22
C ASN A 638 19.40 4.54 14.09
N THR A 639 19.94 5.21 13.08
CA THR A 639 19.47 6.54 12.64
C THR A 639 18.44 6.34 11.53
N PHE A 640 17.35 7.09 11.55
CA PHE A 640 16.31 7.07 10.51
C PHE A 640 15.75 8.49 10.30
N THR A 641 15.11 8.74 9.17
CA THR A 641 14.46 10.03 8.90
C THR A 641 12.94 9.86 8.94
N VAL A 642 12.26 10.63 9.78
CA VAL A 642 10.82 10.83 9.66
C VAL A 642 10.61 11.96 8.66
N ASP A 643 9.93 11.65 7.56
CA ASP A 643 9.74 12.55 6.44
C ASP A 643 8.28 12.50 5.98
N THR A 644 7.56 13.59 6.21
CA THR A 644 6.10 13.70 6.01
C THR A 644 5.73 14.72 4.93
N THR A 645 6.68 15.07 4.06
CA THR A 645 6.51 16.09 3.03
C THR A 645 6.23 15.39 1.70
N PRO A 646 5.06 15.56 1.07
CA PRO A 646 4.81 15.00 -0.26
C PRO A 646 5.77 15.55 -1.31
N PRO A 647 6.24 14.71 -2.25
CA PRO A 647 7.09 15.17 -3.34
C PRO A 647 6.32 16.14 -4.24
N ALA A 648 7.03 17.07 -4.88
CA ALA A 648 6.44 17.81 -6.00
C ALA A 648 6.20 16.86 -7.19
N VAL A 649 5.13 17.11 -7.96
CA VAL A 649 4.81 16.41 -9.22
C VAL A 649 4.13 17.38 -10.19
N SER A 650 4.34 17.17 -11.49
CA SER A 650 3.57 17.80 -12.57
C SER A 650 3.37 16.86 -13.75
N VAL A 651 2.32 17.08 -14.55
CA VAL A 651 2.14 16.53 -15.90
C VAL A 651 2.36 17.64 -16.93
N THR A 652 3.22 17.38 -17.92
CA THR A 652 3.57 18.32 -19.00
C THR A 652 3.07 17.88 -20.37
N THR A 653 2.98 16.57 -20.63
CA THR A 653 2.45 16.02 -21.89
C THR A 653 1.44 14.88 -21.66
N PRO A 654 0.32 14.83 -22.43
CA PRO A 654 -0.31 15.95 -23.13
C PRO A 654 -0.53 17.16 -22.22
N ALA A 655 -0.62 18.36 -22.80
CA ALA A 655 -0.85 19.59 -22.03
C ALA A 655 -2.36 19.82 -21.80
N GLU A 656 -2.71 20.48 -20.70
CA GLU A 656 -4.10 20.71 -20.30
C GLU A 656 -4.95 21.32 -21.44
N GLY A 657 -6.07 20.67 -21.74
CA GLY A 657 -7.05 21.11 -22.75
C GLY A 657 -6.61 20.96 -24.21
N THR A 658 -5.50 20.25 -24.49
CA THR A 658 -5.05 20.03 -25.88
C THR A 658 -5.84 18.94 -26.61
N THR A 659 -6.08 19.12 -27.91
CA THR A 659 -6.52 18.06 -28.82
C THR A 659 -5.30 17.53 -29.58
N ILE A 660 -5.20 16.21 -29.75
CA ILE A 660 -4.07 15.52 -30.41
C ILE A 660 -4.54 14.40 -31.32
N ASN A 661 -3.77 14.13 -32.38
CA ASN A 661 -3.98 13.03 -33.32
C ASN A 661 -3.10 11.78 -33.08
N ASP A 662 -2.57 11.63 -31.87
CA ASP A 662 -1.85 10.43 -31.43
C ASP A 662 -2.71 9.67 -30.40
N ALA A 663 -3.09 8.43 -30.74
CA ALA A 663 -3.80 7.54 -29.83
C ALA A 663 -2.89 6.88 -28.78
N THR A 664 -1.56 7.03 -28.90
CA THR A 664 -0.53 6.47 -28.01
C THR A 664 0.40 7.53 -27.41
N PRO A 665 -0.14 8.66 -26.88
CA PRO A 665 0.65 9.82 -26.53
C PRO A 665 1.67 9.50 -25.43
N THR A 666 2.88 10.01 -25.59
CA THR A 666 3.91 9.90 -24.54
C THR A 666 3.58 10.85 -23.40
N TYR A 667 3.27 10.28 -22.23
CA TYR A 667 3.10 11.01 -21.00
C TYR A 667 4.46 11.45 -20.46
N SER A 668 4.56 12.68 -19.96
CA SER A 668 5.78 13.17 -19.32
C SER A 668 5.47 14.31 -18.36
N GLY A 669 6.43 14.60 -17.48
CA GLY A 669 6.40 15.76 -16.59
C GLY A 669 7.56 15.76 -15.62
N THR A 670 7.39 16.42 -14.48
CA THR A 670 8.40 16.45 -13.41
C THR A 670 7.91 15.76 -12.14
N ALA A 671 8.83 15.27 -11.32
CA ALA A 671 8.62 14.93 -9.91
C ALA A 671 9.94 15.12 -9.13
N GLU A 672 9.91 15.00 -7.80
CA GLU A 672 11.14 15.05 -7.00
C GLU A 672 12.12 13.92 -7.43
N PRO A 673 13.41 14.21 -7.69
CA PRO A 673 14.39 13.23 -8.18
C PRO A 673 14.43 11.93 -7.37
N GLY A 674 14.35 10.78 -8.05
CA GLY A 674 14.30 9.47 -7.41
C GLY A 674 12.93 9.03 -6.90
N SER A 675 11.88 9.87 -6.99
CA SER A 675 10.50 9.46 -6.73
C SER A 675 10.01 8.45 -7.76
N THR A 676 9.20 7.49 -7.34
CA THR A 676 8.50 6.58 -8.25
C THR A 676 7.23 7.26 -8.74
N VAL A 677 7.10 7.40 -10.06
CA VAL A 677 5.90 7.94 -10.71
C VAL A 677 5.09 6.79 -11.31
N THR A 678 3.81 6.78 -10.98
CA THR A 678 2.80 5.90 -11.57
C THR A 678 1.80 6.76 -12.35
N VAL A 679 1.38 6.29 -13.52
CA VAL A 679 0.49 7.05 -14.41
C VAL A 679 -0.81 6.28 -14.58
N SER A 680 -1.95 6.97 -14.52
CA SER A 680 -3.26 6.45 -14.90
C SER A 680 -3.87 7.30 -16.01
N VAL A 681 -4.75 6.68 -16.79
CA VAL A 681 -5.56 7.34 -17.83
C VAL A 681 -7.01 6.97 -17.57
N ASP A 682 -7.89 7.97 -17.47
CA ASP A 682 -9.31 7.83 -17.12
C ASP A 682 -9.54 7.03 -15.83
N GLY A 683 -8.65 7.22 -14.85
CA GLY A 683 -8.63 6.49 -13.59
C GLY A 683 -8.10 5.05 -13.66
N THR A 684 -7.78 4.54 -14.86
CA THR A 684 -7.18 3.21 -15.05
C THR A 684 -5.65 3.31 -14.95
N PRO A 685 -4.99 2.69 -13.95
CA PRO A 685 -3.54 2.73 -13.83
C PRO A 685 -2.86 1.93 -14.94
N LEU A 686 -1.80 2.49 -15.52
CA LEU A 686 -0.95 1.79 -16.48
C LEU A 686 -0.09 0.74 -15.75
N PRO A 687 0.23 -0.41 -16.39
CA PRO A 687 1.01 -1.48 -15.76
C PRO A 687 2.51 -1.17 -15.62
N GLN A 688 2.93 0.03 -16.02
CA GLN A 688 4.30 0.52 -16.03
C GLN A 688 4.46 1.59 -14.95
N THR A 689 5.58 1.56 -14.24
CA THR A 689 6.01 2.65 -13.35
C THR A 689 7.39 3.11 -13.78
N VAL A 690 7.70 4.38 -13.52
CA VAL A 690 8.99 4.98 -13.85
C VAL A 690 9.56 5.69 -12.63
N THR A 691 10.86 5.96 -12.61
CA THR A 691 11.51 6.76 -11.57
C THR A 691 11.91 8.10 -12.15
N ALA A 692 11.62 9.20 -11.45
CA ALA A 692 12.08 10.52 -11.85
C ALA A 692 13.61 10.58 -11.88
N ASP A 693 14.18 11.12 -12.96
CA ASP A 693 15.63 11.18 -13.16
C ASP A 693 16.34 12.10 -12.13
N ALA A 694 17.67 12.19 -12.22
CA ALA A 694 18.46 13.04 -11.31
C ALA A 694 18.17 14.54 -11.42
N ASN A 695 17.44 14.99 -12.45
CA ASN A 695 16.97 16.36 -12.65
C ASN A 695 15.46 16.52 -12.33
N GLY A 696 14.76 15.41 -12.04
CA GLY A 696 13.33 15.36 -11.73
C GLY A 696 12.42 15.03 -12.92
N ASN A 697 12.93 14.68 -14.09
CA ASN A 697 12.08 14.38 -15.26
C ASN A 697 11.53 12.94 -15.21
N TRP A 698 10.29 12.72 -15.67
CA TRP A 698 9.74 11.39 -15.92
C TRP A 698 9.04 11.34 -17.29
N SER A 699 9.02 10.17 -17.93
CA SER A 699 8.30 9.94 -19.19
C SER A 699 7.90 8.47 -19.35
N LEU A 700 6.74 8.22 -19.96
CA LEU A 700 6.11 6.90 -20.12
C LEU A 700 5.22 6.90 -21.38
N THR A 701 5.52 6.02 -22.35
CA THR A 701 4.69 5.83 -23.56
C THR A 701 3.83 4.57 -23.43
N PRO A 702 2.48 4.67 -23.53
CA PRO A 702 1.58 3.53 -23.44
C PRO A 702 1.67 2.62 -24.67
N THR A 703 1.40 1.33 -24.51
CA THR A 703 1.35 0.35 -25.62
C THR A 703 -0.07 0.06 -26.14
N THR A 704 -1.09 0.58 -25.45
CA THR A 704 -2.50 0.41 -25.82
C THR A 704 -3.00 1.74 -26.38
N PRO A 705 -3.54 1.78 -27.61
CA PRO A 705 -4.13 3.00 -28.14
C PRO A 705 -5.42 3.36 -27.39
N LEU A 706 -5.61 4.66 -27.19
CA LEU A 706 -6.87 5.26 -26.80
C LEU A 706 -7.86 5.24 -27.97
N GLY A 707 -9.13 5.54 -27.70
CA GLY A 707 -10.12 5.85 -28.74
C GLY A 707 -10.19 7.36 -28.98
N ASP A 708 -11.00 7.79 -29.94
CA ASP A 708 -11.32 9.22 -30.09
C ASP A 708 -12.25 9.66 -28.93
N GLY A 709 -11.96 10.82 -28.33
CA GLY A 709 -12.72 11.39 -27.22
C GLY A 709 -11.87 12.12 -26.17
N PRO A 710 -12.52 12.71 -25.14
CA PRO A 710 -11.83 13.36 -24.03
C PRO A 710 -11.24 12.32 -23.05
N HIS A 711 -10.00 12.54 -22.65
CA HIS A 711 -9.22 11.70 -21.74
C HIS A 711 -8.60 12.53 -20.61
N THR A 712 -8.30 11.90 -19.48
CA THR A 712 -7.55 12.50 -18.37
C THR A 712 -6.35 11.64 -18.01
N VAL A 713 -5.14 12.19 -18.15
CA VAL A 713 -3.92 11.57 -17.61
C VAL A 713 -3.68 12.10 -16.19
N THR A 714 -3.35 11.21 -15.26
CA THR A 714 -2.97 11.55 -13.88
C THR A 714 -1.64 10.89 -13.54
N ALA A 715 -0.66 11.68 -13.10
CA ALA A 715 0.60 11.19 -12.56
C ALA A 715 0.58 11.26 -11.02
N THR A 716 0.87 10.14 -10.37
CA THR A 716 1.10 10.06 -8.92
C THR A 716 2.59 9.85 -8.68
N ALA A 717 3.26 10.80 -8.05
CA ALA A 717 4.64 10.62 -7.59
C ALA A 717 4.64 10.18 -6.11
N THR A 718 5.45 9.17 -5.79
CA THR A 718 5.69 8.68 -4.44
C THR A 718 7.19 8.78 -4.12
N ASP A 719 7.54 9.43 -3.01
CA ASP A 719 8.92 9.61 -2.58
C ASP A 719 9.55 8.34 -1.96
N THR A 720 10.76 8.48 -1.42
CA THR A 720 11.48 7.36 -0.76
C THR A 720 11.07 7.11 0.70
N ALA A 721 10.15 7.91 1.27
CA ALA A 721 9.56 7.76 2.60
C ALA A 721 8.13 7.20 2.58
N GLY A 722 7.48 7.21 1.40
CA GLY A 722 6.10 6.78 1.17
C GLY A 722 5.08 7.91 1.01
N ASN A 723 5.49 9.19 1.07
CA ASN A 723 4.56 10.30 0.80
C ASN A 723 4.24 10.34 -0.69
N SER A 724 3.01 10.71 -1.04
CA SER A 724 2.57 10.78 -2.43
C SER A 724 1.82 12.07 -2.74
N ALA A 725 2.00 12.56 -3.96
CA ALA A 725 1.28 13.69 -4.54
C ALA A 725 0.78 13.33 -5.94
N THR A 726 -0.23 14.04 -6.43
CA THR A 726 -0.89 13.79 -7.72
C THR A 726 -1.02 15.08 -8.52
N ASP A 727 -0.77 15.02 -9.82
CA ASP A 727 -1.14 16.06 -10.79
C ASP A 727 -1.80 15.41 -12.03
N SER A 728 -2.61 16.16 -12.76
CA SER A 728 -3.44 15.61 -13.85
C SER A 728 -3.77 16.62 -14.94
N ASN A 729 -3.62 16.22 -16.20
CA ASN A 729 -4.04 17.00 -17.36
C ASN A 729 -5.19 16.29 -18.11
N THR A 730 -6.17 17.08 -18.54
CA THR A 730 -7.18 16.68 -19.52
C THR A 730 -6.68 16.94 -20.95
N PHE A 731 -7.07 16.08 -21.89
CA PHE A 731 -6.77 16.23 -23.32
C PHE A 731 -7.86 15.53 -24.14
N THR A 732 -7.88 15.73 -25.46
CA THR A 732 -8.78 15.02 -26.38
C THR A 732 -7.96 14.29 -27.44
N VAL A 733 -8.22 13.01 -27.63
CA VAL A 733 -7.71 12.26 -28.79
C VAL A 733 -8.71 12.39 -29.91
N ASP A 734 -8.24 12.72 -31.09
CA ASP A 734 -9.03 12.76 -32.32
C ASP A 734 -8.14 12.32 -33.49
N THR A 735 -8.34 11.08 -33.93
CA THR A 735 -7.60 10.43 -35.01
C THR A 735 -8.41 10.34 -36.31
N THR A 736 -9.58 10.99 -36.37
CA THR A 736 -10.52 10.92 -37.50
C THR A 736 -10.27 12.07 -38.48
N PRO A 737 -9.76 11.83 -39.70
CA PRO A 737 -9.48 12.93 -40.64
C PRO A 737 -10.75 13.62 -41.15
N PRO A 738 -10.71 14.94 -41.38
CA PRO A 738 -11.85 15.68 -41.89
C PRO A 738 -12.22 15.24 -43.30
N ALA A 739 -13.48 15.49 -43.67
CA ALA A 739 -13.97 15.17 -45.01
C ALA A 739 -13.16 15.91 -46.11
N ALA A 740 -13.00 15.25 -47.26
CA ALA A 740 -12.34 15.87 -48.42
C ALA A 740 -13.05 17.18 -48.84
N PRO A 741 -12.32 18.29 -49.05
CA PRO A 741 -12.93 19.54 -49.51
C PRO A 741 -13.61 19.40 -50.87
N VAL A 742 -14.47 20.36 -51.19
CA VAL A 742 -15.04 20.54 -52.54
C VAL A 742 -14.58 21.88 -53.08
N VAL A 743 -13.87 21.91 -54.20
CA VAL A 743 -13.48 23.15 -54.90
C VAL A 743 -14.59 23.56 -55.87
N THR A 744 -15.10 24.78 -55.75
CA THR A 744 -16.21 25.32 -56.57
C THR A 744 -15.77 26.41 -57.54
N THR A 745 -14.74 27.20 -57.22
CA THR A 745 -14.14 28.19 -58.14
C THR A 745 -12.62 28.03 -58.29
N PRO A 746 -12.05 28.32 -59.48
CA PRO A 746 -12.71 28.42 -60.79
C PRO A 746 -13.58 27.21 -61.13
N ALA A 747 -14.62 27.43 -61.93
CA ALA A 747 -15.55 26.36 -62.31
C ALA A 747 -14.87 25.44 -63.34
N ASN A 748 -15.05 24.13 -63.22
CA ASN A 748 -14.37 23.18 -64.10
C ASN A 748 -14.69 23.42 -65.60
N GLY A 749 -13.69 23.81 -66.37
CA GLY A 749 -13.77 24.19 -67.78
C GLY A 749 -13.88 25.70 -68.06
N SER A 750 -13.84 26.58 -67.05
CA SER A 750 -13.94 28.04 -67.26
C SER A 750 -12.69 28.66 -67.88
N ARG A 751 -12.87 29.69 -68.71
CA ARG A 751 -11.82 30.65 -69.08
C ARG A 751 -11.90 31.91 -68.22
N THR A 752 -10.78 32.60 -68.00
CA THR A 752 -10.74 33.89 -67.30
C THR A 752 -9.49 34.68 -67.70
N ASN A 753 -9.57 36.01 -67.66
CA ASN A 753 -8.41 36.89 -67.75
C ASN A 753 -7.90 37.39 -66.37
N ASP A 754 -8.46 36.89 -65.26
CA ASP A 754 -7.85 37.04 -63.94
C ASP A 754 -6.69 36.05 -63.79
N THR A 755 -5.47 36.58 -63.70
CA THR A 755 -4.25 35.78 -63.45
C THR A 755 -4.13 35.35 -61.98
N THR A 756 -4.96 35.88 -61.08
CA THR A 756 -5.00 35.61 -59.65
C THR A 756 -6.38 35.12 -59.20
N PRO A 757 -6.97 34.12 -59.89
CA PRO A 757 -8.37 33.76 -59.70
C PRO A 757 -8.63 33.26 -58.28
N THR A 758 -9.72 33.74 -57.67
CA THR A 758 -10.07 33.36 -56.31
C THR A 758 -10.59 31.93 -56.27
N TYR A 759 -9.87 31.08 -55.54
CA TYR A 759 -10.27 29.71 -55.24
C TYR A 759 -11.28 29.71 -54.10
N SER A 760 -12.39 29.01 -54.25
CA SER A 760 -13.38 28.87 -53.18
C SER A 760 -13.99 27.47 -53.18
N GLY A 761 -14.66 27.13 -52.08
CA GLY A 761 -15.21 25.81 -51.90
C GLY A 761 -15.82 25.59 -50.53
N THR A 762 -16.06 24.32 -50.20
CA THR A 762 -16.39 23.87 -48.85
C THR A 762 -15.37 22.89 -48.29
N ALA A 763 -15.29 22.81 -46.97
CA ALA A 763 -14.51 21.88 -46.17
C ALA A 763 -15.21 21.71 -44.81
N GLU A 764 -14.59 21.01 -43.86
CA GLU A 764 -15.13 20.90 -42.50
C GLU A 764 -15.02 22.24 -41.75
N PRO A 765 -16.08 22.73 -41.05
CA PRO A 765 -16.04 24.01 -40.35
C PRO A 765 -14.86 24.14 -39.37
N GLY A 766 -14.08 25.21 -39.46
CA GLY A 766 -12.90 25.42 -38.62
C GLY A 766 -11.64 24.66 -39.06
N SER A 767 -11.71 23.78 -40.07
CA SER A 767 -10.52 23.14 -40.65
C SER A 767 -9.69 24.12 -41.48
N THR A 768 -8.37 23.94 -41.48
CA THR A 768 -7.42 24.72 -42.28
C THR A 768 -7.25 24.10 -43.66
N VAL A 769 -7.73 24.80 -44.68
CA VAL A 769 -7.69 24.38 -46.09
C VAL A 769 -6.37 24.80 -46.73
N THR A 770 -5.69 23.84 -47.34
CA THR A 770 -4.49 24.03 -48.17
C THR A 770 -4.86 23.83 -49.63
N VAL A 771 -4.84 24.92 -50.41
CA VAL A 771 -5.13 24.89 -51.84
C VAL A 771 -3.85 24.55 -52.62
N SER A 772 -3.94 23.70 -53.62
CA SER A 772 -2.85 23.34 -54.53
C SER A 772 -3.22 23.66 -55.97
N VAL A 773 -2.30 24.28 -56.70
CA VAL A 773 -2.45 24.61 -58.13
C VAL A 773 -1.36 23.88 -58.90
N ASP A 774 -1.75 23.18 -59.97
CA ASP A 774 -0.89 22.31 -60.78
C ASP A 774 -0.04 21.32 -59.96
N GLY A 775 -0.66 20.77 -58.90
CA GLY A 775 -0.02 19.84 -57.96
C GLY A 775 0.92 20.49 -56.94
N THR A 776 1.10 21.81 -56.96
CA THR A 776 1.94 22.55 -56.02
C THR A 776 1.07 23.24 -54.96
N PRO A 777 1.26 22.97 -53.65
CA PRO A 777 0.53 23.68 -52.60
C PRO A 777 0.91 25.17 -52.57
N LEU A 778 -0.08 26.04 -52.43
CA LEU A 778 0.14 27.46 -52.25
C LEU A 778 0.76 27.74 -50.87
N PRO A 779 1.58 28.81 -50.72
CA PRO A 779 2.16 29.20 -49.44
C PRO A 779 1.14 29.83 -48.47
N GLN A 780 -0.14 29.83 -48.85
CA GLN A 780 -1.26 30.39 -48.11
C GLN A 780 -2.25 29.27 -47.80
N THR A 781 -2.81 29.29 -46.60
CA THR A 781 -3.92 28.45 -46.19
C THR A 781 -5.06 29.34 -45.70
N VAL A 782 -6.28 28.80 -45.67
CA VAL A 782 -7.47 29.51 -45.17
C VAL A 782 -8.28 28.59 -44.26
N THR A 783 -8.71 29.09 -43.11
CA THR A 783 -9.64 28.37 -42.24
C THR A 783 -11.05 28.44 -42.81
N ALA A 784 -11.72 27.29 -42.95
CA ALA A 784 -13.12 27.23 -43.34
C ALA A 784 -14.02 27.86 -42.26
N ASP A 785 -15.03 28.62 -42.67
CA ASP A 785 -15.94 29.33 -41.76
C ASP A 785 -16.83 28.37 -40.95
N ALA A 786 -17.63 28.91 -40.03
CA ALA A 786 -18.54 28.13 -39.19
C ALA A 786 -19.68 27.40 -39.96
N SER A 787 -19.81 27.64 -41.27
CA SER A 787 -20.71 26.94 -42.19
C SER A 787 -19.95 26.03 -43.19
N GLY A 788 -18.62 25.93 -43.06
CA GLY A 788 -17.74 25.11 -43.88
C GLY A 788 -17.24 25.77 -45.17
N ASN A 789 -17.55 27.05 -45.44
CA ASN A 789 -17.09 27.71 -46.67
C ASN A 789 -15.65 28.20 -46.53
N TRP A 790 -14.88 28.18 -47.63
CA TRP A 790 -13.55 28.78 -47.68
C TRP A 790 -13.35 29.56 -48.99
N SER A 791 -12.44 30.54 -48.96
CA SER A 791 -12.08 31.39 -50.10
C SER A 791 -10.64 31.90 -49.97
N LEU A 792 -9.84 31.78 -51.03
CA LEU A 792 -8.41 32.11 -51.06
C LEU A 792 -8.05 32.71 -52.43
N THR A 793 -7.61 33.98 -52.42
CA THR A 793 -7.09 34.67 -53.60
C THR A 793 -5.56 34.59 -53.62
N PRO A 794 -4.92 33.94 -54.60
CA PRO A 794 -3.47 33.79 -54.65
C PRO A 794 -2.77 35.13 -54.90
N THR A 795 -1.59 35.34 -54.29
CA THR A 795 -0.76 36.54 -54.55
C THR A 795 0.26 36.36 -55.68
N THR A 796 0.36 35.16 -56.26
CA THR A 796 1.26 34.86 -57.38
C THR A 796 0.43 34.73 -58.64
N PRO A 797 0.61 35.59 -59.65
CA PRO A 797 -0.06 35.45 -60.94
C PRO A 797 0.29 34.13 -61.63
N LEU A 798 -0.72 33.50 -62.20
CA LEU A 798 -0.58 32.45 -63.21
C LEU A 798 -0.22 33.08 -64.56
N GLY A 799 0.35 32.27 -65.46
CA GLY A 799 0.54 32.66 -66.87
C GLY A 799 -0.67 32.28 -67.71
N ASP A 800 -0.69 32.68 -68.98
CA ASP A 800 -1.68 32.18 -69.94
C ASP A 800 -1.50 30.68 -70.17
N GLY A 801 -2.61 29.92 -70.10
CA GLY A 801 -2.60 28.47 -70.28
C GLY A 801 -3.63 27.70 -69.44
N PRO A 802 -3.70 26.37 -69.62
CA PRO A 802 -4.56 25.50 -68.82
C PRO A 802 -3.95 25.24 -67.44
N HIS A 803 -4.74 25.43 -66.40
CA HIS A 803 -4.38 25.21 -65.00
C HIS A 803 -5.38 24.26 -64.33
N ASN A 804 -4.97 23.64 -63.21
CA ASN A 804 -5.84 22.82 -62.38
C ASN A 804 -5.66 23.09 -60.88
N VAL A 805 -6.76 23.03 -60.13
CA VAL A 805 -6.78 23.28 -58.69
C VAL A 805 -7.42 22.13 -57.91
N THR A 806 -6.81 21.80 -56.76
CA THR A 806 -7.33 20.92 -55.71
C THR A 806 -7.12 21.55 -54.33
N ALA A 807 -7.69 20.94 -53.28
CA ALA A 807 -7.44 21.32 -51.90
C ALA A 807 -7.49 20.11 -50.94
N THR A 808 -6.79 20.21 -49.81
CA THR A 808 -6.95 19.34 -48.63
C THR A 808 -7.36 20.20 -47.43
N ALA A 809 -8.00 19.59 -46.43
CA ALA A 809 -8.30 20.21 -45.14
C ALA A 809 -7.49 19.55 -44.03
N THR A 810 -7.08 20.33 -43.03
CA THR A 810 -6.49 19.84 -41.78
C THR A 810 -7.37 20.28 -40.62
N ASP A 811 -7.79 19.37 -39.75
CA ASP A 811 -8.63 19.71 -38.58
C ASP A 811 -7.84 20.40 -37.45
N THR A 812 -8.45 20.55 -36.29
CA THR A 812 -7.83 21.14 -35.09
C THR A 812 -6.92 20.17 -34.32
N ALA A 813 -7.00 18.86 -34.58
CA ALA A 813 -6.14 17.82 -34.01
C ALA A 813 -4.84 17.61 -34.83
N GLY A 814 -4.86 18.01 -36.10
CA GLY A 814 -3.78 17.86 -37.07
C GLY A 814 -3.99 16.73 -38.10
N ASN A 815 -5.16 16.10 -38.16
CA ASN A 815 -5.44 15.10 -39.21
C ASN A 815 -5.69 15.79 -40.56
N VAL A 816 -5.17 15.20 -41.65
CA VAL A 816 -5.27 15.76 -43.00
C VAL A 816 -6.22 14.91 -43.86
N SER A 817 -7.19 15.55 -44.51
CA SER A 817 -8.15 14.93 -45.42
C SER A 817 -7.47 14.34 -46.66
N THR A 818 -8.21 13.51 -47.40
CA THR A 818 -7.91 13.26 -48.81
C THR A 818 -8.14 14.51 -49.67
N SER A 819 -7.57 14.54 -50.87
CA SER A 819 -7.73 15.64 -51.83
C SER A 819 -9.18 15.79 -52.31
N SER A 820 -9.58 17.03 -52.55
CA SER A 820 -10.81 17.42 -53.22
C SER A 820 -10.93 16.89 -54.66
N ASN A 821 -12.09 17.16 -55.28
CA ASN A 821 -12.21 17.23 -56.73
C ASN A 821 -11.15 18.17 -57.34
N THR A 822 -10.72 17.85 -58.56
CA THR A 822 -9.90 18.73 -59.40
C THR A 822 -10.81 19.54 -60.32
N ASN A 823 -10.70 20.86 -60.29
CA ASN A 823 -11.27 21.72 -61.33
C ASN A 823 -10.15 22.17 -62.28
N THR A 824 -10.36 22.02 -63.59
CA THR A 824 -9.50 22.65 -64.60
C THR A 824 -10.06 24.00 -65.03
N PHE A 825 -9.20 24.92 -65.42
CA PHE A 825 -9.57 26.22 -65.99
C PHE A 825 -8.49 26.70 -66.97
N THR A 826 -8.72 27.82 -67.65
CA THR A 826 -7.72 28.44 -68.53
C THR A 826 -7.60 29.92 -68.19
N VAL A 827 -6.37 30.36 -67.92
CA VAL A 827 -6.03 31.78 -67.86
C VAL A 827 -5.67 32.23 -69.27
N ASP A 828 -6.20 33.38 -69.67
CA ASP A 828 -6.09 33.90 -71.03
C ASP A 828 -6.20 35.43 -70.97
N THR A 829 -5.07 36.13 -71.13
CA THR A 829 -4.98 37.59 -71.01
C THR A 829 -4.80 38.30 -72.35
N THR A 830 -4.91 37.56 -73.45
CA THR A 830 -4.67 38.07 -74.81
C THR A 830 -5.94 38.73 -75.37
N PRO A 831 -5.93 40.03 -75.73
CA PRO A 831 -7.11 40.67 -76.33
C PRO A 831 -7.41 40.16 -77.74
N PRO A 832 -8.70 40.01 -78.11
CA PRO A 832 -9.09 39.59 -79.45
C PRO A 832 -8.69 40.63 -80.50
N ALA A 833 -8.45 40.19 -81.73
CA ALA A 833 -8.34 41.12 -82.86
C ALA A 833 -9.71 41.74 -83.18
N VAL A 834 -9.73 42.97 -83.71
CA VAL A 834 -10.91 43.65 -84.26
C VAL A 834 -10.50 44.63 -85.36
N SER A 835 -11.36 44.83 -86.36
CA SER A 835 -11.24 45.87 -87.38
C SER A 835 -12.63 46.40 -87.80
N VAL A 836 -12.70 47.63 -88.32
CA VAL A 836 -13.86 48.19 -89.03
C VAL A 836 -13.51 48.38 -90.52
N THR A 837 -14.31 47.80 -91.41
CA THR A 837 -14.09 47.88 -92.87
C THR A 837 -15.12 48.74 -93.61
N THR A 838 -16.34 48.92 -93.06
CA THR A 838 -17.36 49.82 -93.64
C THR A 838 -18.05 50.71 -92.59
N PRO A 839 -18.34 51.99 -92.91
CA PRO A 839 -17.75 52.80 -93.98
C PRO A 839 -16.22 52.84 -93.95
N VAL A 840 -15.60 53.18 -95.07
CA VAL A 840 -14.14 53.29 -95.19
C VAL A 840 -13.69 54.66 -94.63
N GLU A 841 -12.57 54.67 -93.92
CA GLU A 841 -11.98 55.87 -93.30
C GLU A 841 -11.94 57.08 -94.24
N GLY A 842 -12.45 58.22 -93.76
CA GLY A 842 -12.44 59.51 -94.44
C GLY A 842 -13.38 59.63 -95.65
N THR A 843 -14.22 58.62 -95.94
CA THR A 843 -15.13 58.69 -97.11
C THR A 843 -16.35 59.57 -96.87
N THR A 844 -16.86 60.18 -97.95
CA THR A 844 -18.18 60.85 -97.97
C THR A 844 -19.19 59.97 -98.70
N ILE A 845 -20.37 59.80 -98.13
CA ILE A 845 -21.44 58.93 -98.63
C ILE A 845 -22.79 59.65 -98.69
N ASN A 846 -23.64 59.23 -99.63
CA ASN A 846 -25.02 59.72 -99.81
C ASN A 846 -26.08 58.74 -99.25
N ASP A 847 -25.66 57.86 -98.34
CA ASP A 847 -26.53 57.00 -97.52
C ASP A 847 -26.41 57.44 -96.06
N ASN A 848 -27.55 57.71 -95.41
CA ASN A 848 -27.58 58.06 -93.99
C ASN A 848 -27.84 56.85 -93.07
N THR A 849 -27.98 55.65 -93.62
CA THR A 849 -28.15 54.36 -92.92
C THR A 849 -27.07 53.33 -93.26
N PRO A 850 -25.77 53.70 -93.35
CA PRO A 850 -24.73 52.80 -93.84
C PRO A 850 -24.59 51.55 -92.98
N THR A 851 -24.38 50.40 -93.62
CA THR A 851 -24.07 49.16 -92.91
C THR A 851 -22.64 49.19 -92.38
N TYR A 852 -22.50 49.00 -91.07
CA TYR A 852 -21.21 48.85 -90.41
C TYR A 852 -20.77 47.39 -90.50
N SER A 853 -19.53 47.14 -90.91
CA SER A 853 -18.97 45.79 -90.96
C SER A 853 -17.46 45.81 -90.70
N GLY A 854 -16.90 44.63 -90.45
CA GLY A 854 -15.50 44.45 -90.13
C GLY A 854 -15.18 43.01 -89.73
N THR A 855 -14.02 42.80 -89.13
CA THR A 855 -13.61 41.50 -88.59
C THR A 855 -13.38 41.56 -87.09
N ALA A 856 -13.43 40.42 -86.41
CA ALA A 856 -12.92 40.20 -85.07
C ALA A 856 -12.51 38.72 -84.88
N GLU A 857 -11.97 38.35 -83.72
CA GLU A 857 -11.70 36.94 -83.45
C GLU A 857 -13.01 36.10 -83.42
N PRO A 858 -13.07 34.94 -84.12
CA PRO A 858 -14.27 34.11 -84.21
C PRO A 858 -14.94 33.80 -82.86
N GLY A 859 -16.25 34.05 -82.77
CA GLY A 859 -17.02 33.87 -81.53
C GLY A 859 -16.92 35.02 -80.52
N SER A 860 -16.09 36.04 -80.76
CA SER A 860 -16.08 37.26 -79.94
C SER A 860 -17.37 38.06 -80.09
N THR A 861 -17.80 38.70 -79.01
CA THR A 861 -18.94 39.63 -79.04
C THR A 861 -18.46 41.01 -79.45
N VAL A 862 -18.93 41.50 -80.60
CA VAL A 862 -18.63 42.82 -81.15
C VAL A 862 -19.75 43.79 -80.81
N THR A 863 -19.44 44.83 -80.05
CA THR A 863 -20.32 45.97 -79.74
C THR A 863 -20.01 47.12 -80.69
N VAL A 864 -21.00 47.57 -81.45
CA VAL A 864 -20.83 48.67 -82.40
C VAL A 864 -21.52 49.93 -81.88
N SER A 865 -20.87 51.07 -82.05
CA SER A 865 -21.36 52.40 -81.70
C SER A 865 -21.03 53.42 -82.78
N VAL A 866 -21.80 54.50 -82.85
CA VAL A 866 -21.54 55.66 -83.71
C VAL A 866 -21.62 56.91 -82.84
N ASP A 867 -20.59 57.75 -82.89
CA ASP A 867 -20.42 58.95 -82.05
C ASP A 867 -20.64 58.67 -80.55
N GLY A 868 -20.16 57.51 -80.08
CA GLY A 868 -20.34 57.02 -78.71
C GLY A 868 -21.74 56.47 -78.37
N THR A 869 -22.70 56.52 -79.30
CA THR A 869 -24.04 55.93 -79.14
C THR A 869 -24.05 54.50 -79.66
N SER A 870 -24.36 53.51 -78.81
CA SER A 870 -24.41 52.10 -79.24
C SER A 870 -25.50 51.86 -80.30
N VAL A 871 -25.10 51.27 -81.43
CA VAL A 871 -25.97 50.80 -82.52
C VAL A 871 -26.50 49.41 -82.19
N GLY A 872 -25.66 48.54 -81.60
CA GLY A 872 -26.05 47.22 -81.14
C GLY A 872 -24.86 46.30 -80.87
N THR A 873 -25.14 45.01 -80.70
CA THR A 873 -24.15 43.95 -80.52
C THR A 873 -24.40 42.79 -81.48
N VAL A 874 -23.32 42.13 -81.90
CA VAL A 874 -23.32 40.96 -82.78
C VAL A 874 -22.16 40.04 -82.37
N THR A 875 -22.26 38.74 -82.61
CA THR A 875 -21.11 37.83 -82.43
C THR A 875 -20.40 37.66 -83.76
N ALA A 876 -19.07 37.80 -83.79
CA ALA A 876 -18.26 37.51 -84.98
C ALA A 876 -18.39 36.03 -85.36
N ASP A 877 -18.56 35.75 -86.65
CA ASP A 877 -18.88 34.40 -87.13
C ASP A 877 -17.66 33.44 -87.06
N ALA A 878 -17.80 32.24 -87.63
CA ALA A 878 -16.73 31.23 -87.62
C ALA A 878 -15.49 31.63 -88.47
N ASN A 879 -15.61 32.60 -89.37
CA ASN A 879 -14.53 33.19 -90.15
C ASN A 879 -13.95 34.44 -89.46
N GLY A 880 -14.70 35.04 -88.54
CA GLY A 880 -14.38 36.28 -87.83
C GLY A 880 -15.14 37.49 -88.37
N ASP A 881 -16.07 37.32 -89.32
CA ASP A 881 -16.79 38.44 -89.95
C ASP A 881 -17.92 38.95 -89.04
N TRP A 882 -18.15 40.26 -89.02
CA TRP A 882 -19.28 40.89 -88.34
C TRP A 882 -19.92 42.01 -89.19
N SER A 883 -21.23 42.20 -89.03
CA SER A 883 -21.97 43.26 -89.73
C SER A 883 -23.23 43.68 -88.97
N ILE A 884 -23.58 44.97 -89.01
CA ILE A 884 -24.79 45.55 -88.40
C ILE A 884 -25.26 46.79 -89.19
N THR A 885 -26.52 46.78 -89.62
CA THR A 885 -27.17 47.93 -90.29
C THR A 885 -27.99 48.74 -89.27
N PRO A 886 -27.80 50.07 -89.17
CA PRO A 886 -28.57 50.92 -88.27
C PRO A 886 -30.03 51.08 -88.74
N THR A 887 -30.97 51.24 -87.81
CA THR A 887 -32.38 51.53 -88.13
C THR A 887 -32.74 53.01 -87.99
N THR A 888 -31.76 53.87 -87.67
CA THR A 888 -31.91 55.32 -87.50
C THR A 888 -30.96 56.02 -88.44
N GLY A 889 -31.51 56.86 -89.34
CA GLY A 889 -30.70 57.68 -90.23
C GLY A 889 -29.88 58.71 -89.47
N LEU A 890 -28.63 58.89 -89.91
CA LEU A 890 -27.71 59.93 -89.46
C LEU A 890 -28.11 61.31 -90.01
N SER A 891 -27.55 62.35 -89.39
CA SER A 891 -27.54 63.72 -89.92
C SER A 891 -26.55 63.85 -91.08
N ASN A 892 -26.59 64.97 -91.81
CA ASN A 892 -25.45 65.37 -92.63
C ASN A 892 -24.29 65.83 -91.73
N GLY A 893 -23.06 65.50 -92.10
CA GLY A 893 -21.85 65.82 -91.33
C GLY A 893 -20.94 64.61 -91.09
N SER A 894 -19.88 64.83 -90.31
CA SER A 894 -18.91 63.79 -89.95
C SER A 894 -19.41 62.93 -88.80
N HIS A 895 -19.24 61.62 -88.93
CA HIS A 895 -19.62 60.58 -87.99
C HIS A 895 -18.45 59.61 -87.77
N THR A 896 -18.34 59.03 -86.57
CA THR A 896 -17.32 58.01 -86.24
C THR A 896 -17.98 56.72 -85.80
N VAL A 897 -17.77 55.63 -86.54
CA VAL A 897 -18.14 54.28 -86.09
C VAL A 897 -17.00 53.68 -85.26
N THR A 898 -17.34 52.99 -84.17
CA THR A 898 -16.38 52.29 -83.31
C THR A 898 -16.93 50.90 -82.96
N ALA A 899 -16.12 49.87 -83.19
CA ALA A 899 -16.41 48.48 -82.85
C ALA A 899 -15.49 47.99 -81.72
N THR A 900 -16.08 47.39 -80.70
CA THR A 900 -15.39 46.79 -79.55
C THR A 900 -15.62 45.30 -79.54
N ALA A 901 -14.59 44.48 -79.79
CA ALA A 901 -14.68 43.03 -79.66
C ALA A 901 -14.31 42.60 -78.23
N THR A 902 -15.05 41.63 -77.68
CA THR A 902 -14.79 40.98 -76.40
C THR A 902 -14.76 39.47 -76.58
N ASP A 903 -13.73 38.79 -76.08
CA ASP A 903 -13.53 37.35 -76.23
C ASP A 903 -14.35 36.52 -75.20
N THR A 904 -13.99 35.23 -75.05
CA THR A 904 -14.64 34.31 -74.09
C THR A 904 -13.98 34.24 -72.70
N ALA A 905 -12.84 34.92 -72.50
CA ALA A 905 -12.14 35.04 -71.21
C ALA A 905 -12.44 36.38 -70.50
N GLY A 906 -12.89 37.39 -71.25
CA GLY A 906 -13.21 38.74 -70.80
C GLY A 906 -12.31 39.84 -71.39
N ASN A 907 -11.32 39.52 -72.24
CA ASN A 907 -10.44 40.54 -72.84
C ASN A 907 -11.17 41.30 -73.94
N SER A 908 -10.77 42.54 -74.20
CA SER A 908 -11.43 43.39 -75.21
C SER A 908 -10.46 44.28 -75.97
N ALA A 909 -10.78 44.56 -77.23
CA ALA A 909 -10.07 45.48 -78.12
C ALA A 909 -11.06 46.37 -78.89
N THR A 910 -10.58 47.47 -79.48
CA THR A 910 -11.41 48.46 -80.19
C THR A 910 -10.77 48.93 -81.48
N ASP A 911 -11.57 49.11 -82.53
CA ASP A 911 -11.19 49.81 -83.77
C ASP A 911 -12.30 50.77 -84.24
N SER A 912 -11.97 51.76 -85.07
CA SER A 912 -12.90 52.84 -85.45
C SER A 912 -12.56 53.53 -86.76
N ASN A 913 -13.59 53.79 -87.59
CA ASN A 913 -13.49 54.59 -88.82
C ASN A 913 -14.34 55.87 -88.73
N THR A 914 -13.85 56.96 -89.30
CA THR A 914 -14.58 58.20 -89.56
C THR A 914 -15.13 58.25 -90.98
N PHE A 915 -16.29 58.88 -91.18
CA PHE A 915 -16.90 59.10 -92.49
C PHE A 915 -17.81 60.34 -92.45
N THR A 916 -18.27 60.82 -93.61
CA THR A 916 -19.19 61.96 -93.73
C THR A 916 -20.45 61.56 -94.48
N VAL A 917 -21.62 61.97 -93.99
CA VAL A 917 -22.91 61.80 -94.67
C VAL A 917 -23.29 63.12 -95.35
N ASP A 918 -23.69 63.04 -96.62
CA ASP A 918 -24.21 64.18 -97.39
C ASP A 918 -25.36 63.76 -98.33
N VAL A 919 -26.60 64.04 -97.90
CA VAL A 919 -27.84 63.79 -98.66
C VAL A 919 -28.55 65.11 -99.06
N VAL A 920 -27.81 66.20 -99.26
CA VAL A 920 -28.38 67.50 -99.67
C VAL A 920 -28.65 67.53 -101.18
N ILE A 921 -29.92 67.56 -101.59
CA ILE A 921 -30.27 67.69 -103.02
C ILE A 921 -29.98 69.10 -103.58
N PRO A 922 -29.48 69.21 -104.83
CA PRO A 922 -29.32 70.49 -105.53
C PRO A 922 -30.67 71.10 -105.95
N ALA A 923 -30.68 72.41 -106.18
CA ALA A 923 -31.85 73.12 -106.70
C ALA A 923 -32.05 72.90 -108.21
N SER A 924 -33.32 72.83 -108.64
CA SER A 924 -33.70 72.59 -110.03
C SER A 924 -33.19 73.65 -111.02
N PRO A 925 -32.91 73.27 -112.28
CA PRO A 925 -32.57 74.20 -113.34
C PRO A 925 -33.82 74.92 -113.89
N VAL A 926 -33.59 75.86 -114.81
CA VAL A 926 -34.60 76.62 -115.56
C VAL A 926 -34.22 76.61 -117.04
N VAL A 927 -35.17 76.34 -117.94
CA VAL A 927 -34.97 76.47 -119.41
C VAL A 927 -35.45 77.85 -119.86
N THR A 928 -34.63 78.55 -120.65
CA THR A 928 -34.84 79.96 -121.07
C THR A 928 -34.85 80.19 -122.58
N GLY A 929 -34.38 79.23 -123.38
CA GLY A 929 -34.40 79.27 -124.85
C GLY A 929 -34.61 77.88 -125.47
N PRO A 930 -35.27 77.75 -126.64
CA PRO A 930 -35.91 78.81 -127.43
C PRO A 930 -37.10 79.50 -126.73
N PRO A 931 -37.62 80.63 -127.25
CA PRO A 931 -38.84 81.24 -126.73
C PRO A 931 -40.04 80.29 -126.83
N ASN A 932 -40.83 80.19 -125.76
CA ASN A 932 -42.00 79.31 -125.71
C ASN A 932 -43.05 79.68 -126.76
N GLY A 933 -43.40 78.72 -127.63
CA GLY A 933 -44.31 78.92 -128.78
C GLY A 933 -43.61 79.30 -130.08
N THR A 934 -42.29 79.10 -130.20
CA THR A 934 -41.55 79.27 -131.46
C THR A 934 -41.98 78.22 -132.49
N VAL A 935 -42.22 78.65 -133.73
CA VAL A 935 -42.30 77.79 -134.92
C VAL A 935 -41.06 78.06 -135.78
N THR A 936 -40.39 77.03 -136.29
CA THR A 936 -39.10 77.17 -136.99
C THR A 936 -38.83 76.01 -137.97
N ASN A 937 -38.07 76.27 -139.03
CA ASN A 937 -37.51 75.22 -139.90
C ASN A 937 -36.08 74.78 -139.51
N ASP A 938 -35.50 75.37 -138.45
CA ASP A 938 -34.32 74.80 -137.76
C ASP A 938 -34.75 73.66 -136.84
N ASN A 939 -34.55 72.43 -137.31
CA ASN A 939 -34.81 71.20 -136.57
C ASN A 939 -33.72 70.84 -135.53
N THR A 940 -32.73 71.71 -135.30
CA THR A 940 -31.68 71.55 -134.27
C THR A 940 -31.60 72.75 -133.30
N PRO A 941 -32.74 73.22 -132.75
CA PRO A 941 -32.79 74.48 -132.02
C PRO A 941 -31.93 74.45 -130.75
N VAL A 942 -31.11 75.50 -130.54
CA VAL A 942 -30.23 75.59 -129.37
C VAL A 942 -31.06 75.82 -128.10
N ILE A 943 -30.98 74.86 -127.18
CA ILE A 943 -31.62 74.91 -125.86
C ILE A 943 -30.67 75.61 -124.88
N THR A 944 -31.20 76.55 -124.09
CA THR A 944 -30.41 77.31 -123.10
C THR A 944 -31.14 77.42 -121.77
N GLY A 945 -30.39 77.65 -120.68
CA GLY A 945 -30.97 77.73 -119.35
C GLY A 945 -30.00 78.14 -118.24
N THR A 946 -30.47 78.05 -117.00
CA THR A 946 -29.66 78.22 -115.78
C THR A 946 -29.84 77.06 -114.79
N ALA A 947 -28.93 76.93 -113.84
CA ALA A 947 -28.79 75.84 -112.87
C ALA A 947 -27.85 76.28 -111.72
N PRO A 948 -27.73 75.54 -110.60
CA PRO A 948 -26.68 75.78 -109.62
C PRO A 948 -25.29 75.60 -110.27
N PRO A 949 -24.29 76.46 -110.01
CA PRO A 949 -22.98 76.40 -110.67
C PRO A 949 -22.26 75.05 -110.57
N ASN A 950 -21.58 74.65 -111.65
CA ASN A 950 -20.81 73.40 -111.78
C ASN A 950 -21.61 72.10 -111.52
N THR A 951 -22.95 72.12 -111.62
CA THR A 951 -23.77 70.90 -111.56
C THR A 951 -23.93 70.27 -112.93
N THR A 952 -24.14 68.95 -112.96
CA THR A 952 -24.46 68.25 -114.21
C THR A 952 -25.94 68.48 -114.53
N VAL A 953 -26.23 69.13 -115.65
CA VAL A 953 -27.59 69.37 -116.14
C VAL A 953 -27.97 68.27 -117.13
N THR A 954 -29.09 67.60 -116.90
CA THR A 954 -29.67 66.64 -117.85
C THR A 954 -30.82 67.30 -118.60
N VAL A 955 -30.74 67.36 -119.93
CA VAL A 955 -31.76 67.97 -120.80
C VAL A 955 -32.72 66.90 -121.31
N ILE A 956 -34.01 67.19 -121.22
CA ILE A 956 -35.12 66.25 -121.39
C ILE A 956 -36.08 66.83 -122.44
N VAL A 957 -36.40 66.06 -123.48
CA VAL A 957 -37.40 66.42 -124.49
C VAL A 957 -38.44 65.31 -124.60
N ASP A 958 -39.72 65.69 -124.58
CA ASP A 958 -40.88 64.79 -124.57
C ASP A 958 -40.82 63.71 -123.47
N GLY A 959 -40.26 64.10 -122.32
CA GLY A 959 -40.04 63.21 -121.16
C GLY A 959 -38.80 62.31 -121.24
N ASN A 960 -38.03 62.34 -122.33
CA ASN A 960 -36.84 61.52 -122.53
C ASN A 960 -35.56 62.35 -122.37
N PRO A 961 -34.58 61.93 -121.54
CA PRO A 961 -33.25 62.56 -121.52
C PRO A 961 -32.55 62.45 -122.88
N ILE A 962 -32.33 63.57 -123.56
CA ILE A 962 -31.64 63.61 -124.87
C ILE A 962 -30.13 63.84 -124.73
N GLY A 963 -29.68 64.36 -123.59
CA GLY A 963 -28.27 64.50 -123.28
C GLY A 963 -27.99 65.20 -121.96
N THR A 964 -26.71 65.39 -121.65
CA THR A 964 -26.25 66.16 -120.50
C THR A 964 -25.31 67.28 -120.93
N THR A 965 -25.23 68.30 -120.09
CA THR A 965 -24.28 69.41 -120.17
C THR A 965 -23.88 69.79 -118.73
N THR A 966 -22.93 70.71 -118.56
CA THR A 966 -22.57 71.23 -117.23
C THR A 966 -22.90 72.70 -117.15
N SER A 967 -23.41 73.16 -116.02
CA SER A 967 -23.50 74.60 -115.76
C SER A 967 -22.12 75.21 -115.50
N ASP A 968 -21.92 76.43 -116.00
CA ASP A 968 -20.70 77.21 -115.74
C ASP A 968 -20.62 77.71 -114.28
N ALA A 969 -19.57 78.48 -113.95
CA ALA A 969 -19.37 79.01 -112.60
C ALA A 969 -20.40 80.08 -112.22
N GLU A 970 -21.05 80.69 -113.21
CA GLU A 970 -22.12 81.68 -113.08
C GLU A 970 -23.52 81.04 -113.06
N GLY A 971 -23.62 79.74 -113.37
CA GLY A 971 -24.84 78.94 -113.35
C GLY A 971 -25.60 78.86 -114.68
N ASN A 972 -25.03 79.30 -115.81
CA ASN A 972 -25.65 79.17 -117.14
C ASN A 972 -25.32 77.82 -117.77
N TRP A 973 -26.19 77.33 -118.66
CA TRP A 973 -25.90 76.16 -119.49
C TRP A 973 -26.51 76.30 -120.89
N THR A 974 -25.92 75.57 -121.84
CA THR A 974 -26.44 75.45 -123.21
C THR A 974 -26.32 74.00 -123.68
N TYR A 975 -27.21 73.60 -124.59
CA TYR A 975 -27.25 72.28 -125.18
C TYR A 975 -27.91 72.36 -126.57
N THR A 976 -27.22 71.88 -127.61
CA THR A 976 -27.81 71.72 -128.95
C THR A 976 -28.16 70.25 -129.18
N PRO A 977 -29.39 69.91 -129.60
CA PRO A 977 -29.75 68.56 -129.98
C PRO A 977 -28.80 68.00 -131.03
N SER A 978 -28.12 66.89 -130.73
CA SER A 978 -27.19 66.21 -131.64
C SER A 978 -27.90 65.38 -132.72
N THR A 979 -29.21 65.19 -132.57
CA THR A 979 -30.12 64.57 -133.53
C THR A 979 -31.22 65.59 -133.84
N PRO A 980 -31.57 65.83 -135.11
CA PRO A 980 -32.70 66.69 -135.47
C PRO A 980 -34.01 66.24 -134.80
N LEU A 981 -34.77 67.21 -134.31
CA LEU A 981 -36.14 67.04 -133.86
C LEU A 981 -37.06 66.86 -135.08
N PRO A 982 -37.98 65.88 -135.11
CA PRO A 982 -38.95 65.75 -136.20
C PRO A 982 -39.90 66.94 -136.31
N ASP A 983 -40.51 67.10 -137.48
CA ASP A 983 -41.57 68.09 -137.70
C ASP A 983 -42.79 67.80 -136.80
N GLY A 984 -43.28 68.85 -136.12
CA GLY A 984 -44.28 68.77 -135.06
C GLY A 984 -43.88 69.48 -133.75
N PRO A 985 -44.73 69.40 -132.70
CA PRO A 985 -44.52 70.08 -131.43
C PRO A 985 -43.72 69.23 -130.41
N HIS A 986 -42.86 69.88 -129.63
CA HIS A 986 -41.97 69.28 -128.61
C HIS A 986 -41.98 70.01 -127.26
N ASP A 987 -41.85 69.26 -126.17
CA ASP A 987 -41.84 69.73 -124.77
C ASP A 987 -40.44 69.58 -124.13
N ILE A 988 -39.78 70.69 -123.79
CA ILE A 988 -38.37 70.74 -123.34
C ILE A 988 -38.24 71.12 -121.86
N ASN A 989 -37.57 70.31 -121.03
CA ASN A 989 -37.23 70.59 -119.62
C ASN A 989 -35.85 70.01 -119.21
N ALA A 990 -35.43 70.13 -117.94
CA ALA A 990 -34.13 69.64 -117.45
C ALA A 990 -34.08 69.32 -115.94
N THR A 991 -33.09 68.55 -115.48
CA THR A 991 -32.75 68.30 -114.04
C THR A 991 -31.27 68.60 -113.75
N THR A 992 -30.88 68.71 -112.48
CA THR A 992 -29.47 68.92 -112.03
C THR A 992 -29.01 67.86 -111.03
N THR A 993 -27.72 67.48 -111.09
CA THR A 993 -27.07 66.55 -110.16
C THR A 993 -25.77 67.14 -109.61
N ASP A 994 -25.52 66.98 -108.31
CA ASP A 994 -24.31 67.43 -107.61
C ASP A 994 -23.13 66.43 -107.72
N ASP A 995 -22.00 66.73 -107.06
CA ASP A 995 -20.80 65.89 -107.07
C ASP A 995 -20.86 64.69 -106.09
N LYS A 996 -21.96 64.54 -105.33
CA LYS A 996 -22.27 63.38 -104.48
C LYS A 996 -23.37 62.49 -105.08
N GLY A 997 -23.92 62.86 -106.24
CA GLY A 997 -24.98 62.14 -106.93
C GLY A 997 -26.41 62.50 -106.50
N ASN A 998 -26.59 63.47 -105.59
CA ASN A 998 -27.92 63.95 -105.23
C ASN A 998 -28.52 64.72 -106.42
N THR A 999 -29.79 64.49 -106.74
CA THR A 999 -30.42 64.97 -107.99
C THR A 999 -31.70 65.76 -107.72
N SER A 1000 -31.94 66.81 -108.50
CA SER A 1000 -33.08 67.74 -108.36
C SER A 1000 -34.38 67.21 -108.99
N PRO A 1001 -35.54 67.81 -108.62
CA PRO A 1001 -36.74 67.78 -109.46
C PRO A 1001 -36.52 68.49 -110.82
N PRO A 1002 -37.34 68.21 -111.85
CA PRO A 1002 -37.26 68.90 -113.16
C PRO A 1002 -37.58 70.41 -113.12
N SER A 1003 -37.20 71.10 -114.20
CA SER A 1003 -37.44 72.52 -114.48
C SER A 1003 -38.87 72.83 -114.96
N ASN A 1004 -39.08 74.09 -115.35
CA ASN A 1004 -40.16 74.46 -116.28
C ASN A 1004 -40.03 73.72 -117.63
N THR A 1005 -41.18 73.54 -118.30
CA THR A 1005 -41.27 73.12 -119.70
C THR A 1005 -41.27 74.33 -120.65
N VAL A 1006 -40.75 74.14 -121.87
CA VAL A 1006 -40.83 75.07 -123.00
C VAL A 1006 -41.35 74.31 -124.22
N HIS A 1007 -42.33 74.89 -124.93
CA HIS A 1007 -42.92 74.33 -126.15
C HIS A 1007 -42.30 74.94 -127.42
N VAL A 1008 -41.96 74.11 -128.41
CA VAL A 1008 -41.42 74.51 -129.74
C VAL A 1008 -42.05 73.65 -130.83
N THR A 1009 -42.31 74.21 -132.02
CA THR A 1009 -42.79 73.47 -133.20
C THR A 1009 -41.77 73.53 -134.33
N ILE A 1010 -41.49 72.40 -134.96
CA ILE A 1010 -40.64 72.25 -136.14
C ILE A 1010 -41.50 72.06 -137.40
N ASP A 1011 -41.14 72.71 -138.51
CA ASP A 1011 -41.89 72.68 -139.78
C ASP A 1011 -40.94 72.91 -140.98
N THR A 1012 -40.82 71.95 -141.91
CA THR A 1012 -39.83 71.95 -143.00
C THR A 1012 -40.38 71.57 -144.39
N GLU A 1013 -41.69 71.42 -144.55
CA GLU A 1013 -42.33 71.09 -145.85
C GLU A 1013 -42.38 72.31 -146.80
N VAL A 1014 -42.72 72.12 -148.09
CA VAL A 1014 -42.72 73.21 -149.09
C VAL A 1014 -43.97 73.15 -149.99
N PRO A 1015 -44.51 74.30 -150.44
CA PRO A 1015 -45.68 74.34 -151.34
C PRO A 1015 -45.37 73.97 -152.80
N ASP A 1016 -46.42 73.65 -153.56
CA ASP A 1016 -46.40 73.28 -154.98
C ASP A 1016 -47.63 73.88 -155.71
N THR A 1017 -47.55 74.17 -157.01
CA THR A 1017 -48.59 74.92 -157.75
C THR A 1017 -49.00 74.33 -159.09
N THR A 1018 -50.21 74.68 -159.56
CA THR A 1018 -50.79 74.15 -160.81
C THR A 1018 -51.58 75.21 -161.60
N ILE A 1019 -51.55 75.12 -162.94
CA ILE A 1019 -52.40 75.91 -163.85
C ILE A 1019 -53.69 75.13 -164.15
N ILE A 1020 -54.82 75.82 -164.07
CA ILE A 1020 -56.19 75.28 -164.19
C ILE A 1020 -56.78 75.51 -165.59
N SER A 1021 -56.52 76.66 -166.22
CA SER A 1021 -57.07 77.03 -167.52
C SER A 1021 -56.10 77.91 -168.33
N GLY A 1022 -56.24 77.93 -169.66
CA GLY A 1022 -55.34 78.62 -170.59
C GLY A 1022 -55.83 78.56 -172.06
N PRO A 1023 -55.18 79.29 -173.00
CA PRO A 1023 -55.47 79.18 -174.44
C PRO A 1023 -55.22 77.77 -174.97
N SER A 1024 -55.97 77.36 -176.01
CA SER A 1024 -55.81 76.05 -176.64
C SER A 1024 -54.39 75.86 -177.20
N SER A 1025 -53.68 74.85 -176.70
CA SER A 1025 -52.31 74.50 -177.12
C SER A 1025 -52.25 74.16 -178.61
N GLY A 1026 -51.72 75.08 -179.41
CA GLY A 1026 -51.63 74.97 -180.87
C GLY A 1026 -51.75 76.34 -181.53
N THR A 1027 -51.96 76.33 -182.84
CA THR A 1027 -52.03 77.51 -183.71
C THR A 1027 -53.42 78.18 -183.63
N THR A 1028 -53.51 79.35 -183.00
CA THR A 1028 -54.70 80.20 -182.97
C THR A 1028 -54.54 81.47 -183.85
N PRO A 1029 -55.62 82.04 -184.42
CA PRO A 1029 -55.59 83.39 -184.98
C PRO A 1029 -55.75 84.50 -183.92
N ASP A 1030 -56.13 84.16 -182.69
CA ASP A 1030 -56.44 85.12 -181.63
C ASP A 1030 -55.19 85.65 -180.90
N ARG A 1031 -55.22 86.93 -180.51
CA ARG A 1031 -54.06 87.68 -179.98
C ARG A 1031 -54.22 88.06 -178.49
N SER A 1032 -54.93 87.23 -177.73
CA SER A 1032 -55.24 87.43 -176.30
C SER A 1032 -55.27 86.08 -175.57
N ALA A 1033 -54.91 86.07 -174.28
CA ALA A 1033 -54.77 84.87 -173.46
C ALA A 1033 -55.12 85.12 -171.98
N THR A 1034 -55.79 84.17 -171.33
CA THR A 1034 -56.17 84.22 -169.90
C THR A 1034 -55.84 82.90 -169.21
N PHE A 1035 -55.39 82.95 -167.95
CA PHE A 1035 -54.95 81.81 -167.15
C PHE A 1035 -55.52 81.83 -165.72
N GLU A 1036 -55.84 80.64 -165.17
CA GLU A 1036 -56.15 80.40 -163.76
C GLU A 1036 -55.16 79.40 -163.14
N PHE A 1037 -54.95 79.44 -161.82
CA PHE A 1037 -53.99 78.60 -161.07
C PHE A 1037 -54.31 78.51 -159.56
N ASP A 1038 -53.74 77.52 -158.86
CA ASP A 1038 -53.87 77.28 -157.40
C ASP A 1038 -52.70 76.46 -156.80
N SER A 1039 -52.70 76.21 -155.48
CA SER A 1039 -51.61 75.62 -154.65
C SER A 1039 -52.05 74.36 -153.89
N GLY A 1040 -51.12 73.44 -153.64
CA GLY A 1040 -51.32 72.29 -152.75
C GLY A 1040 -51.40 72.65 -151.25
N GLU A 1041 -50.81 73.78 -150.83
CA GLU A 1041 -50.77 74.23 -149.44
C GLU A 1041 -51.64 75.48 -149.21
N PRO A 1042 -52.47 75.54 -148.14
CA PRO A 1042 -53.32 76.69 -147.84
C PRO A 1042 -52.58 77.83 -147.11
N GLY A 1043 -52.91 79.08 -147.46
CA GLY A 1043 -52.36 80.28 -146.79
C GLY A 1043 -51.13 80.87 -147.47
N VAL A 1044 -50.68 80.28 -148.57
CA VAL A 1044 -49.53 80.71 -149.37
C VAL A 1044 -49.75 82.03 -150.14
N THR A 1045 -48.68 82.54 -150.76
CA THR A 1045 -48.70 83.70 -151.66
C THR A 1045 -48.09 83.39 -153.03
N TYR A 1046 -48.61 83.97 -154.13
CA TYR A 1046 -48.29 83.60 -155.52
C TYR A 1046 -47.45 84.62 -156.31
N GLU A 1047 -46.62 84.12 -157.24
CA GLU A 1047 -45.84 84.89 -158.22
C GLU A 1047 -45.94 84.28 -159.64
N CYS A 1048 -46.03 85.12 -160.69
CA CYS A 1048 -46.20 84.70 -162.09
C CYS A 1048 -45.26 85.43 -163.07
N ARG A 1049 -45.10 84.89 -164.28
CA ARG A 1049 -44.45 85.55 -165.43
C ARG A 1049 -44.99 85.10 -166.80
N LEU A 1050 -44.67 85.86 -167.85
CA LEU A 1050 -44.92 85.54 -169.26
C LEU A 1050 -43.60 85.64 -170.06
N ASP A 1051 -43.43 84.79 -171.07
CA ASP A 1051 -42.34 84.76 -172.06
C ASP A 1051 -40.93 84.85 -171.44
N GLY A 1052 -40.75 84.24 -170.27
CA GLY A 1052 -39.47 84.22 -169.54
C GLY A 1052 -39.14 85.52 -168.78
N GLY A 1053 -40.12 86.39 -168.53
CA GLY A 1053 -39.94 87.64 -167.76
C GLY A 1053 -39.60 87.47 -166.27
N GLU A 1054 -39.54 88.61 -165.56
CA GLU A 1054 -39.37 88.63 -164.10
C GLU A 1054 -40.58 88.01 -163.39
N TRP A 1055 -40.34 87.34 -162.25
CA TRP A 1055 -41.42 86.90 -161.36
C TRP A 1055 -42.10 88.11 -160.72
N THR A 1056 -43.42 88.19 -160.85
CA THR A 1056 -44.22 89.30 -160.32
C THR A 1056 -45.40 88.78 -159.50
N PRO A 1057 -45.74 89.37 -158.34
CA PRO A 1057 -46.90 88.96 -157.56
C PRO A 1057 -48.18 89.01 -158.40
N CYS A 1058 -48.96 87.94 -158.37
CA CYS A 1058 -50.09 87.73 -159.27
C CYS A 1058 -51.31 87.11 -158.57
N THR A 1059 -52.44 87.11 -159.26
CA THR A 1059 -53.69 86.51 -158.80
C THR A 1059 -54.37 85.78 -159.95
N SER A 1060 -54.93 84.60 -159.67
CA SER A 1060 -55.80 83.85 -160.58
C SER A 1060 -57.20 84.51 -160.64
N PRO A 1061 -57.79 84.78 -161.83
CA PRO A 1061 -57.21 84.72 -163.18
C PRO A 1061 -56.34 85.92 -163.57
N VAL A 1062 -55.40 85.71 -164.49
CA VAL A 1062 -54.55 86.73 -165.12
C VAL A 1062 -54.70 86.71 -166.66
N THR A 1063 -54.58 87.88 -167.32
CA THR A 1063 -54.82 88.04 -168.77
C THR A 1063 -53.72 88.86 -169.45
N TYR A 1064 -53.39 88.51 -170.69
CA TYR A 1064 -52.40 89.16 -171.56
C TYR A 1064 -52.96 89.40 -172.96
N ASP A 1065 -52.80 90.62 -173.49
CA ASP A 1065 -53.42 91.09 -174.75
C ASP A 1065 -52.39 91.62 -175.77
N ASN A 1066 -52.78 91.63 -177.06
CA ASN A 1066 -52.01 92.14 -178.22
C ASN A 1066 -50.77 91.31 -178.56
N LEU A 1067 -50.85 89.99 -178.38
CA LEU A 1067 -49.78 89.04 -178.62
C LEU A 1067 -49.32 89.06 -180.11
N PRO A 1068 -47.99 89.09 -180.41
CA PRO A 1068 -47.46 89.02 -181.78
C PRO A 1068 -47.73 87.68 -182.50
N ASP A 1069 -47.18 87.50 -183.71
CA ASP A 1069 -47.26 86.23 -184.46
C ASP A 1069 -46.04 85.40 -184.03
N GLY A 1070 -46.24 84.21 -183.47
CA GLY A 1070 -45.19 83.48 -182.76
C GLY A 1070 -45.71 82.61 -181.62
N GLU A 1071 -44.78 82.10 -180.81
CA GLU A 1071 -45.05 81.23 -179.66
C GLU A 1071 -44.93 82.02 -178.34
N HIS A 1072 -45.80 81.71 -177.38
CA HIS A 1072 -45.93 82.39 -176.08
C HIS A 1072 -46.03 81.37 -174.94
N THR A 1073 -45.50 81.71 -173.75
CA THR A 1073 -45.46 80.82 -172.58
C THR A 1073 -45.72 81.56 -171.26
N PHE A 1074 -46.56 81.00 -170.38
CA PHE A 1074 -46.92 81.56 -169.06
C PHE A 1074 -46.51 80.62 -167.91
N GLU A 1075 -46.12 81.17 -166.75
CA GLU A 1075 -45.66 80.41 -165.57
C GLU A 1075 -46.09 81.00 -164.19
N VAL A 1076 -46.21 80.18 -163.13
CA VAL A 1076 -46.66 80.56 -161.75
C VAL A 1076 -46.08 79.68 -160.60
N ARG A 1077 -45.90 80.23 -159.37
CA ARG A 1077 -45.39 79.53 -158.14
C ARG A 1077 -45.88 80.10 -156.77
N ALA A 1078 -45.59 79.43 -155.63
CA ALA A 1078 -46.04 79.78 -154.24
C ALA A 1078 -44.96 79.87 -153.10
N ARG A 1079 -45.36 80.27 -151.86
CA ARG A 1079 -44.54 80.40 -150.60
C ARG A 1079 -45.38 80.31 -149.30
N ASP A 1080 -44.84 79.69 -148.24
CA ASP A 1080 -45.50 79.39 -146.93
C ASP A 1080 -45.23 80.37 -145.75
N SER A 1081 -45.56 79.94 -144.52
CA SER A 1081 -45.37 80.69 -143.26
C SER A 1081 -44.13 80.35 -142.41
N ALA A 1082 -43.49 79.18 -142.58
CA ALA A 1082 -42.22 78.83 -141.93
C ALA A 1082 -41.01 79.44 -142.69
N GLY A 1083 -41.22 79.80 -143.95
CA GLY A 1083 -40.31 80.53 -144.84
C GLY A 1083 -40.07 79.86 -146.20
N ASN A 1084 -40.62 78.67 -146.42
CA ASN A 1084 -40.28 77.80 -147.55
C ASN A 1084 -41.09 78.16 -148.83
N VAL A 1085 -40.64 77.63 -149.98
CA VAL A 1085 -40.99 78.17 -151.31
C VAL A 1085 -41.13 77.06 -152.33
N ASP A 1086 -42.13 77.19 -153.20
CA ASP A 1086 -42.30 76.36 -154.39
C ASP A 1086 -41.09 76.51 -155.33
N SER A 1087 -40.57 75.36 -155.76
CA SER A 1087 -39.39 75.23 -156.60
C SER A 1087 -39.69 74.75 -158.03
N THR A 1088 -40.94 74.43 -158.35
CA THR A 1088 -41.38 73.79 -159.60
C THR A 1088 -42.58 74.54 -160.23
N PRO A 1089 -42.36 75.74 -160.80
CA PRO A 1089 -43.45 76.58 -161.31
C PRO A 1089 -44.25 75.91 -162.44
N ALA A 1090 -45.58 75.89 -162.32
CA ALA A 1090 -46.46 75.40 -163.37
C ALA A 1090 -46.37 76.26 -164.64
N THR A 1091 -46.43 75.65 -165.83
CA THR A 1091 -46.10 76.29 -167.14
C THR A 1091 -47.11 75.93 -168.25
N HIS A 1092 -47.44 76.84 -169.18
CA HIS A 1092 -48.28 76.58 -170.37
C HIS A 1092 -47.85 77.37 -171.63
N THR A 1093 -47.93 76.75 -172.82
CA THR A 1093 -47.42 77.31 -174.10
C THR A 1093 -48.45 77.21 -175.26
N TRP A 1094 -48.49 78.21 -176.15
CA TRP A 1094 -49.37 78.28 -177.33
C TRP A 1094 -48.78 79.12 -178.48
N THR A 1095 -49.38 79.08 -179.68
CA THR A 1095 -48.80 79.70 -180.90
C THR A 1095 -49.84 80.49 -181.71
N VAL A 1096 -49.44 81.57 -182.39
CA VAL A 1096 -50.28 82.40 -183.27
C VAL A 1096 -49.77 82.33 -184.71
N HIS A 1097 -50.51 81.68 -185.64
CA HIS A 1097 -50.10 81.45 -187.04
C HIS A 1097 -51.24 80.93 -187.97
N VAL A 1098 -50.93 80.44 -189.20
CA VAL A 1098 -51.91 79.94 -190.22
C VAL A 1098 -51.38 78.68 -191.00
N GLY A 1099 -51.53 77.44 -190.45
CA GLY A 1099 -50.88 76.14 -190.87
C GLY A 1099 -51.61 74.79 -190.49
N ASP A 1100 -50.95 73.66 -190.05
CA ASP A 1100 -51.55 72.30 -189.71
C ASP A 1100 -50.62 71.18 -189.00
N ILE A 1101 -51.19 70.06 -188.41
CA ILE A 1101 -50.66 68.64 -188.07
C ILE A 1101 -49.64 68.36 -186.87
N ASP A 1102 -49.41 67.16 -186.20
CA ASP A 1102 -50.18 66.01 -185.53
C ASP A 1102 -49.24 64.91 -184.79
N PHE A 1103 -49.76 64.00 -183.90
CA PHE A 1103 -49.21 62.72 -183.22
C PHE A 1103 -48.22 62.77 -181.98
N ARG A 1104 -47.80 61.76 -181.11
CA ARG A 1104 -48.15 60.43 -180.39
C ARG A 1104 -46.94 59.97 -179.46
N GLY A 1105 -46.80 59.00 -178.49
CA GLY A 1105 -47.51 57.92 -177.68
C GLY A 1105 -46.51 56.76 -177.21
N ASP A 1106 -46.54 55.83 -176.19
CA ASP A 1106 -47.30 55.45 -174.94
C ASP A 1106 -46.63 54.27 -174.05
N GLY A 1107 -46.74 54.15 -172.67
CA GLY A 1107 -46.72 52.83 -171.86
C GLY A 1107 -45.77 52.45 -170.62
N LEU A 1108 -46.15 51.42 -169.77
CA LEU A 1108 -45.39 50.46 -168.82
C LEU A 1108 -45.27 50.61 -167.21
N GLY A 1109 -44.92 49.54 -166.41
CA GLY A 1109 -44.71 49.50 -164.89
C GLY A 1109 -44.42 48.12 -164.09
N CYS A 1110 -44.03 48.09 -162.76
CA CYS A 1110 -43.56 46.89 -161.90
C CYS A 1110 -43.73 46.94 -160.29
N SER A 1111 -43.36 45.90 -159.45
CA SER A 1111 -43.50 45.80 -157.92
C SER A 1111 -42.70 44.69 -157.07
N ALA A 1112 -42.67 44.65 -155.68
CA ALA A 1112 -41.94 43.67 -154.73
C ALA A 1112 -42.34 43.61 -153.17
N SER A 1113 -41.79 42.71 -152.26
CA SER A 1113 -42.13 42.54 -150.76
C SER A 1113 -41.30 41.54 -149.79
N GLY A 1114 -41.31 41.66 -148.41
CA GLY A 1114 -40.81 40.69 -147.30
C GLY A 1114 -40.78 41.25 -145.80
N GLY A 1115 -40.48 40.67 -144.57
CA GLY A 1115 -40.22 39.32 -143.90
C GLY A 1115 -39.78 39.31 -142.34
N ASP A 1116 -39.95 38.20 -141.53
CA ASP A 1116 -39.48 37.70 -140.13
C ASP A 1116 -39.46 38.52 -138.74
N SER A 1117 -39.64 37.87 -137.52
CA SER A 1117 -39.69 38.40 -136.07
C SER A 1117 -39.85 37.32 -134.90
N SER A 1118 -39.87 37.40 -133.52
CA SER A 1118 -39.58 38.32 -132.31
C SER A 1118 -39.68 37.59 -130.87
N LEU A 1119 -39.46 38.20 -129.64
CA LEU A 1119 -39.47 37.53 -128.24
C LEU A 1119 -39.61 38.44 -126.91
N VAL A 1120 -39.98 37.94 -125.67
CA VAL A 1120 -40.18 38.66 -124.32
C VAL A 1120 -40.03 37.79 -122.98
N LEU A 1121 -39.88 38.34 -121.72
CA LEU A 1121 -39.82 37.65 -120.36
C LEU A 1121 -40.27 38.48 -119.07
N MET A 1122 -40.73 37.85 -117.94
CA MET A 1122 -40.99 38.41 -116.54
C MET A 1122 -41.24 37.28 -115.45
N ALA A 1123 -41.47 37.36 -114.09
CA ALA A 1123 -41.47 38.33 -112.93
C ALA A 1123 -41.52 37.58 -111.51
N LEU A 1124 -41.60 38.24 -110.31
CA LEU A 1124 -41.65 37.62 -108.92
C LEU A 1124 -42.34 38.49 -107.79
N GLY A 1125 -42.50 38.02 -106.51
CA GLY A 1125 -43.14 38.77 -105.36
C GLY A 1125 -42.83 38.30 -103.89
N SER A 1126 -43.29 39.01 -102.83
CA SER A 1126 -42.61 39.10 -101.48
C SER A 1126 -43.51 39.23 -100.18
N VAL A 1127 -42.88 39.39 -98.99
CA VAL A 1127 -43.38 39.91 -97.65
C VAL A 1127 -44.01 38.89 -96.65
N LEU A 1128 -44.12 39.08 -95.29
CA LEU A 1128 -43.19 39.40 -94.16
C LEU A 1128 -43.95 39.37 -92.78
N ALA A 1129 -43.21 39.28 -91.65
CA ALA A 1129 -43.51 39.86 -90.30
C ALA A 1129 -44.17 39.02 -89.17
N LEU A 1130 -43.81 39.37 -87.92
CA LEU A 1130 -44.15 38.75 -86.62
C LEU A 1130 -44.34 39.86 -85.54
N ALA A 1131 -45.02 39.59 -84.42
CA ALA A 1131 -45.37 40.61 -83.42
C ALA A 1131 -45.07 40.27 -81.93
N ARG A 1132 -44.32 41.18 -81.25
CA ARG A 1132 -44.59 41.87 -79.95
C ARG A 1132 -45.21 41.09 -78.74
N ARG A 1133 -44.87 41.35 -77.46
CA ARG A 1133 -43.83 42.19 -76.77
C ARG A 1133 -43.93 42.02 -75.23
N ARG A 1134 -42.91 42.52 -74.49
CA ARG A 1134 -42.83 42.80 -73.02
C ARG A 1134 -42.66 41.54 -72.12
N ARG A 1135 -41.82 41.52 -71.07
CA ARG A 1135 -41.40 42.46 -69.99
C ARG A 1135 -42.47 42.74 -68.91
N GLN A 1136 -42.16 42.96 -67.62
CA GLN A 1136 -40.99 42.67 -66.76
C GLN A 1136 -41.25 43.31 -65.38
N ARG A 1137 -41.30 42.54 -64.29
CA ARG A 1137 -40.94 42.89 -62.90
C ARG A 1137 -41.37 41.78 -61.94
#